data_AF-A0A2H3KLC3-F1
#
_entry.id   AF-A0A2H3KLC3-F1
#
_cell.length_a   1.000
_cell.length_b   1.000
_cell.length_c   1.000
_cell.angle_alpha   90.00
_cell.angle_beta   90.00
_cell.angle_gamma   90.00
#
_symmetry.space_group_name_H-M   'P 1'
#
loop_
_entity.id
_entity.type
_entity.pdbx_description
1 polymer ?
#
loop_
_entity_poly.entity_id
_entity_poly.type
_entity_poly.pdbx_seq_one_letter_code
_entity_poly.pdbx_strand_id
1 'polypeptide(L)'
;MKIHHSFRLVILLLLNGLLLVSFAGFVWADNALHRGVVFTPDPEPIPQADGPTLGINLFNVHLEPDPVAVQRSFELTAKLGARFVRMQVPWDDLEIHGRGDFEDRRNVEAVGVVSSWAKYDRIANAARDAGIELIWRLERPPVWARSQFEADPVFQAGLLVDGNSTGPPDDLADYAAFVRAVVERYNGDGVDDAPGSPVVRYFQIWNEPNLRNEWNWHDPRPEDFVELLRVGATAVREANPDAVVIFPGLAPTDGLDFRAPMTELEYLDRVYRAGGAAYFDVMAAQGYGLGQPPDEHRYVFLRGRGNWNWQRPIDTRNDVSRVVLLREVMELHSDHATPIWITEFGWNSAPDHIPPERRMTWGPPVSETTKGEYLVGQMKRARDEWPWIGVMNVWMLRYGGYAVPDPADPTPYFALVSRDWQIQPSFDILQAFATAPTIAGVGAHSWNHAAVVPLADGWRLQFAGTRIALVVDQADPVAVTINGNPVALRRDESDGRALLVSDELPDSVHVLELQGSPAPVSFIVERSRPWAFWWDYGALGLLALMAVSGAATMLAAPPVLVLMSQHVRRLREQMLARGGWLAYLVRTDTLVASGMLFAVIIAYRASPQVPLTLAGLLLFAILAVIRPRVALLFVPLTLPLYFIPKLIFDSRLGLRESGLALPLHELLLVIALFAAGVRLVIEVMAHWLKRPLREPQVLTLPDNAMHALRDLRQTWSFWLPILLVGLAAVWGVVIAEQRGPALRELRWMFVGPMVFVGVAALFGQAYQRPVVLAWLTGGALAGLVGLLQFGGLNLVPLFGTKAGFGDDSFFVEGVRRVASLYGHPNNLGLAMGRYWPVAAALTFVALRGGGVRKAWPYALLTLLTLGGLLVSFSRGAYLGMLVASGVLALALVPTKLWRTRRVLVPLAMIAGIGVVGVILAIILDIERLNPFGASSGVRVQTWLSALAMWRDHPLGIGLDQFGRLYPAYINPTLAETNEINTAHPHNLLLDLALRMGPLGLLAFGWLLFNFARGAWQTLARTGAARHAGAYGPVLVAGVSAAMAGGLLHGMVDQFYFWPDLAFAFWLMVWVEYVHR
;
A
#
# COMPACT_ATOMS: atom_id res chain seq x y z
N MET A 1 -46.72 -14.23 -24.19
CA MET A 1 -46.21 -14.33 -22.80
C MET A 1 -44.69 -14.39 -22.68
N LYS A 2 -43.96 -15.31 -23.34
CA LYS A 2 -42.48 -15.42 -23.23
C LYS A 2 -41.68 -14.17 -23.65
N ILE A 3 -42.11 -13.46 -24.70
CA ILE A 3 -41.44 -12.24 -25.20
C ILE A 3 -41.55 -11.09 -24.18
N HIS A 4 -42.68 -11.02 -23.47
CA HIS A 4 -42.98 -9.91 -22.57
C HIS A 4 -42.11 -9.90 -21.30
N HIS A 5 -41.82 -11.07 -20.73
CA HIS A 5 -40.96 -11.18 -19.54
C HIS A 5 -39.49 -10.85 -19.85
N SER A 6 -38.97 -11.30 -21.00
CA SER A 6 -37.60 -10.99 -21.42
C SER A 6 -37.43 -9.50 -21.73
N PHE A 7 -38.40 -8.89 -22.42
CA PHE A 7 -38.37 -7.46 -22.73
C PHE A 7 -38.40 -6.60 -21.45
N ARG A 8 -39.26 -6.95 -20.49
CA ARG A 8 -39.32 -6.26 -19.18
C ARG A 8 -38.00 -6.34 -18.42
N LEU A 9 -37.32 -7.49 -18.41
CA LEU A 9 -36.02 -7.64 -17.75
C LEU A 9 -34.93 -6.78 -18.41
N VAL A 10 -34.88 -6.73 -19.75
CA VAL A 10 -33.91 -5.91 -20.48
C VAL A 10 -34.11 -4.43 -20.18
N ILE A 11 -35.35 -3.94 -20.16
CA ILE A 11 -35.65 -2.55 -19.79
C ILE A 11 -35.18 -2.25 -18.36
N LEU A 12 -35.45 -3.13 -17.40
CA LEU A 12 -35.02 -2.95 -16.01
C LEU A 12 -33.49 -2.95 -15.87
N LEU A 13 -32.78 -3.80 -16.62
CA LEU A 13 -31.31 -3.79 -16.64
C LEU A 13 -30.74 -2.50 -17.24
N LEU A 14 -31.32 -2.01 -18.34
CA LEU A 14 -30.94 -0.72 -18.93
C LEU A 14 -31.23 0.44 -17.97
N LEU A 15 -32.37 0.42 -17.28
CA LEU A 15 -32.73 1.40 -16.26
C LEU A 15 -31.72 1.39 -15.11
N ASN A 16 -31.35 0.21 -14.59
CA ASN A 16 -30.31 0.11 -13.56
C ASN A 16 -28.96 0.69 -14.04
N GLY A 17 -28.58 0.41 -15.29
CA GLY A 17 -27.36 0.97 -15.89
C GLY A 17 -27.41 2.49 -15.98
N LEU A 18 -28.54 3.05 -16.45
CA LEU A 18 -28.74 4.50 -16.53
C LEU A 18 -28.74 5.16 -15.14
N LEU A 19 -29.40 4.56 -14.15
CA LEU A 19 -29.42 5.06 -12.78
C LEU A 19 -28.03 5.05 -12.16
N LEU A 20 -27.23 4.01 -12.41
CA LEU A 20 -25.85 3.94 -11.94
C LEU A 20 -24.97 5.04 -12.57
N VAL A 21 -25.09 5.26 -13.89
CA VAL A 21 -24.36 6.35 -14.57
C VAL A 21 -24.82 7.71 -14.05
N SER A 22 -26.12 7.89 -13.83
CA SER A 22 -26.69 9.12 -13.28
C SER A 22 -26.20 9.38 -11.86
N PHE A 23 -26.13 8.33 -11.02
CA PHE A 23 -25.58 8.41 -9.67
C PHE A 23 -24.10 8.77 -9.68
N ALA A 24 -23.30 8.10 -10.52
CA ALA A 24 -21.89 8.43 -10.66
C ALA A 24 -21.67 9.87 -11.15
N GLY A 25 -22.44 10.32 -12.16
CA GLY A 25 -22.39 11.69 -12.66
C GLY A 25 -22.83 12.72 -11.63
N PHE A 26 -23.86 12.41 -10.84
CA PHE A 26 -24.33 13.27 -9.74
C PHE A 26 -23.28 13.41 -8.65
N VAL A 27 -22.71 12.31 -8.16
CA VAL A 27 -21.65 12.34 -7.13
C VAL A 27 -20.40 13.06 -7.65
N TRP A 28 -20.04 12.87 -8.92
CA TRP A 28 -18.94 13.60 -9.54
C TRP A 28 -19.20 15.10 -9.58
N ALA A 29 -20.39 15.52 -10.03
CA ALA A 29 -20.78 16.93 -10.10
C ALA A 29 -20.85 17.57 -8.72
N ASP A 30 -21.41 16.87 -7.73
CA ASP A 30 -21.50 17.34 -6.36
C ASP A 30 -20.11 17.56 -5.74
N ASN A 31 -19.19 16.59 -5.93
CA ASN A 31 -17.79 16.76 -5.52
C ASN A 31 -17.12 17.94 -6.23
N ALA A 32 -17.37 18.14 -7.51
CA ALA A 32 -16.74 19.19 -8.30
C ALA A 32 -17.33 20.59 -8.06
N LEU A 33 -18.50 20.72 -7.44
CA LEU A 33 -19.16 22.01 -7.24
C LEU A 33 -19.25 22.42 -5.77
N HIS A 34 -19.26 21.47 -4.83
CA HIS A 34 -19.59 21.76 -3.43
C HIS A 34 -18.58 21.23 -2.42
N ARG A 35 -17.68 20.32 -2.80
CA ARG A 35 -16.69 19.81 -1.85
C ARG A 35 -15.78 20.95 -1.42
N GLY A 36 -15.61 21.11 -0.11
CA GLY A 36 -14.81 22.18 0.48
C GLY A 36 -15.43 23.57 0.48
N VAL A 37 -16.65 23.74 -0.05
CA VAL A 37 -17.33 25.03 -0.08
C VAL A 37 -18.25 25.13 1.13
N VAL A 38 -18.02 26.14 1.98
CA VAL A 38 -18.93 26.44 3.08
C VAL A 38 -20.03 27.38 2.59
N PHE A 39 -21.29 27.00 2.82
CA PHE A 39 -22.47 27.80 2.48
C PHE A 39 -23.09 28.44 3.73
N THR A 40 -23.17 27.65 4.81
CA THR A 40 -23.70 28.05 6.11
C THR A 40 -22.61 27.83 7.15
N PRO A 41 -21.89 28.89 7.57
CA PRO A 41 -20.81 28.77 8.55
C PRO A 41 -21.35 28.55 9.98
N ASP A 42 -20.49 28.04 10.85
CA ASP A 42 -20.71 28.03 12.29
C ASP A 42 -20.82 29.50 12.80
N PRO A 43 -21.75 29.83 13.71
CA PRO A 43 -21.87 31.18 14.26
C PRO A 43 -20.69 31.62 15.13
N GLU A 44 -19.81 30.71 15.56
CA GLU A 44 -18.60 31.04 16.30
C GLU A 44 -17.41 31.34 15.36
N PRO A 45 -16.79 32.52 15.47
CA PRO A 45 -15.58 32.83 14.70
C PRO A 45 -14.45 31.87 15.07
N ILE A 46 -13.79 31.32 14.04
CA ILE A 46 -12.59 30.51 14.23
C ILE A 46 -11.40 31.45 14.53
N PRO A 47 -10.73 31.31 15.69
CA PRO A 47 -9.57 32.14 16.02
C PRO A 47 -8.51 32.07 14.92
N GLN A 48 -7.91 33.22 14.58
CA GLN A 48 -6.88 33.34 13.52
C GLN A 48 -7.37 33.00 12.10
N ALA A 49 -8.69 32.96 11.84
CA ALA A 49 -9.28 32.73 10.50
C ALA A 49 -10.18 33.90 10.03
N ASP A 50 -9.85 35.14 10.39
CA ASP A 50 -10.58 36.36 10.00
C ASP A 50 -10.37 36.75 8.52
N GLY A 51 -10.39 35.78 7.61
CA GLY A 51 -10.24 35.93 6.17
C GLY A 51 -8.80 35.90 5.66
N PRO A 52 -8.58 35.61 4.35
CA PRO A 52 -7.24 35.40 3.82
C PRO A 52 -6.41 36.68 3.89
N THR A 53 -5.53 36.73 4.88
CA THR A 53 -4.61 37.86 5.07
C THR A 53 -3.33 37.59 4.28
N LEU A 54 -2.87 38.59 3.51
CA LEU A 54 -1.66 38.44 2.71
C LEU A 54 -0.42 38.38 3.60
N GLY A 55 0.33 37.29 3.46
CA GLY A 55 1.71 37.16 3.91
C GLY A 55 2.66 36.93 2.72
N ILE A 56 3.95 37.05 2.98
CA ILE A 56 5.00 36.81 1.98
C ILE A 56 6.15 36.01 2.58
N ASN A 57 6.68 35.05 1.83
CA ASN A 57 7.93 34.39 2.20
C ASN A 57 9.12 35.26 1.80
N LEU A 58 9.96 35.62 2.77
CA LEU A 58 11.27 36.23 2.53
C LEU A 58 12.36 35.14 2.48
N PHE A 59 12.34 34.38 1.39
CA PHE A 59 13.26 33.27 1.18
C PHE A 59 14.72 33.73 1.24
N ASN A 60 15.54 33.03 2.05
CA ASN A 60 16.96 33.29 2.26
C ASN A 60 17.33 34.70 2.78
N VAL A 61 16.40 35.46 3.36
CA VAL A 61 16.72 36.81 3.89
C VAL A 61 17.76 36.78 5.02
N HIS A 62 17.79 35.71 5.83
CA HIS A 62 18.79 35.51 6.88
C HIS A 62 20.21 35.30 6.32
N LEU A 63 20.34 34.91 5.05
CA LEU A 63 21.60 34.77 4.33
C LEU A 63 22.00 36.04 3.58
N GLU A 64 21.26 37.15 3.71
CA GLU A 64 21.57 38.39 3.01
C GLU A 64 22.69 39.15 3.73
N PRO A 65 23.86 39.34 3.11
CA PRO A 65 24.98 40.02 3.76
C PRO A 65 24.79 41.54 3.83
N ASP A 66 24.01 42.13 2.92
CA ASP A 66 23.75 43.56 2.84
C ASP A 66 22.51 43.96 3.66
N PRO A 67 22.65 44.73 4.75
CA PRO A 67 21.52 45.20 5.54
C PRO A 67 20.54 46.08 4.74
N VAL A 68 21.01 46.78 3.70
CA VAL A 68 20.15 47.60 2.85
C VAL A 68 19.20 46.72 2.04
N ALA A 69 19.67 45.55 1.58
CA ALA A 69 18.82 44.58 0.91
C ALA A 69 17.76 43.97 1.85
N VAL A 70 18.09 43.73 3.13
CA VAL A 70 17.11 43.31 4.14
C VAL A 70 16.04 44.40 4.32
N GLN A 71 16.45 45.65 4.58
CA GLN A 71 15.53 46.78 4.76
C GLN A 71 14.61 46.97 3.56
N ARG A 72 15.18 46.96 2.34
CA ARG A 72 14.41 47.10 1.09
C ARG A 72 13.41 45.97 0.88
N SER A 73 13.70 44.76 1.36
CA SER A 73 12.76 43.63 1.28
C SER A 73 11.52 43.87 2.16
N PHE A 74 11.70 44.42 3.36
CA PHE A 74 10.60 44.81 4.24
C PHE A 74 9.83 46.03 3.72
N GLU A 75 10.51 47.03 3.16
CA GLU A 75 9.84 48.17 2.50
C GLU A 75 8.96 47.73 1.33
N LEU A 76 9.44 46.80 0.50
CA LEU A 76 8.65 46.24 -0.60
C LEU A 76 7.50 45.35 -0.11
N THR A 77 7.69 44.65 1.01
CA THR A 77 6.63 43.88 1.67
C THR A 77 5.51 44.79 2.17
N ALA A 78 5.85 45.87 2.87
CA ALA A 78 4.88 46.87 3.31
C ALA A 78 4.20 47.55 2.12
N LYS A 79 4.96 47.88 1.06
CA LYS A 79 4.43 48.43 -0.19
C LYS A 79 3.44 47.46 -0.86
N LEU A 80 3.71 46.16 -0.85
CA LEU A 80 2.83 45.13 -1.39
C LEU A 80 1.47 45.08 -0.65
N GLY A 81 1.41 45.55 0.60
CA GLY A 81 0.24 45.43 1.46
C GLY A 81 0.18 44.10 2.23
N ALA A 82 1.30 43.36 2.28
CA ALA A 82 1.39 42.15 3.10
C ALA A 82 1.53 42.53 4.58
N ARG A 83 0.84 41.80 5.46
CA ARG A 83 0.89 42.00 6.92
C ARG A 83 1.91 41.08 7.60
N PHE A 84 2.15 39.91 6.99
CA PHE A 84 3.00 38.87 7.56
C PHE A 84 4.22 38.60 6.70
N VAL A 85 5.35 38.32 7.36
CA VAL A 85 6.53 37.73 6.75
C VAL A 85 6.81 36.39 7.38
N ARG A 86 6.88 35.36 6.54
CA ARG A 86 7.40 34.04 6.93
C ARG A 86 8.86 33.92 6.52
N MET A 87 9.69 33.51 7.48
CA MET A 87 11.10 33.24 7.22
C MET A 87 11.67 32.19 8.17
N GLN A 88 12.80 31.64 7.74
CA GLN A 88 13.56 30.66 8.49
C GLN A 88 14.48 31.33 9.53
N VAL A 89 14.52 30.75 10.73
CA VAL A 89 15.54 31.01 11.77
C VAL A 89 16.25 29.68 12.04
N PRO A 90 17.26 29.31 11.22
CA PRO A 90 17.98 28.05 11.40
C PRO A 90 18.71 28.00 12.75
N TRP A 91 18.60 26.87 13.44
CA TRP A 91 19.33 26.65 14.69
C TRP A 91 20.85 26.61 14.44
N ASP A 92 21.27 26.01 13.31
CA ASP A 92 22.66 25.96 12.86
C ASP A 92 23.29 27.32 12.53
N ASP A 93 22.49 28.39 12.48
CA ASP A 93 22.95 29.76 12.24
C ASP A 93 22.96 30.63 13.52
N LEU A 94 22.41 30.12 14.64
CA LEU A 94 22.40 30.75 15.96
C LEU A 94 23.36 30.08 16.95
N GLU A 95 23.26 28.77 17.16
CA GLU A 95 24.15 28.02 18.06
C GLU A 95 25.21 27.25 17.27
N ILE A 96 26.12 27.98 16.64
CA ILE A 96 27.00 27.45 15.60
C ILE A 96 28.01 26.44 16.16
N HIS A 97 28.58 26.73 17.35
CA HIS A 97 29.74 26.00 17.88
C HIS A 97 29.41 25.07 19.05
N GLY A 98 28.26 25.25 19.70
CA GLY A 98 27.85 24.42 20.83
C GLY A 98 26.58 24.94 21.51
N ARG A 99 26.05 24.13 22.43
CA ARG A 99 24.86 24.47 23.23
C ARG A 99 25.10 25.75 24.04
N GLY A 100 24.20 26.71 23.93
CA GLY A 100 24.27 28.02 24.59
C GLY A 100 25.34 28.96 24.05
N ASP A 101 26.02 28.60 22.96
CA ASP A 101 27.07 29.41 22.34
C ASP A 101 26.52 30.21 21.16
N PHE A 102 26.22 31.48 21.41
CA PHE A 102 25.67 32.42 20.43
C PHE A 102 26.74 33.33 19.81
N GLU A 103 28.00 32.87 19.71
CA GLU A 103 29.06 33.56 18.98
C GLU A 103 29.23 32.99 17.56
N ASP A 104 29.35 33.85 16.56
CA ASP A 104 29.82 33.47 15.22
C ASP A 104 31.32 33.71 15.09
N ARG A 105 32.06 32.60 15.08
CA ARG A 105 33.51 32.53 14.92
C ARG A 105 33.94 31.96 13.56
N ARG A 106 33.05 31.87 12.56
CA ARG A 106 33.39 31.30 11.23
C ARG A 106 34.33 32.19 10.42
N ASN A 107 34.30 33.51 10.65
CA ASN A 107 35.01 34.51 9.83
C ASN A 107 35.81 35.53 10.67
N VAL A 108 36.46 35.08 11.74
CA VAL A 108 37.15 35.95 12.72
C VAL A 108 38.16 36.90 12.05
N GLU A 109 38.88 36.45 11.04
CA GLU A 109 39.87 37.28 10.34
C GLU A 109 39.22 38.44 9.56
N ALA A 110 37.99 38.27 9.07
CA ALA A 110 37.32 39.26 8.24
C ALA A 110 36.49 40.26 9.05
N VAL A 111 35.81 39.80 10.11
CA VAL A 111 34.82 40.59 10.85
C VAL A 111 34.92 40.48 12.38
N GLY A 112 35.91 39.75 12.89
CA GLY A 112 36.03 39.45 14.32
C GLY A 112 35.01 38.41 14.81
N VAL A 113 34.99 38.18 16.12
CA VAL A 113 33.92 37.42 16.77
C VAL A 113 32.70 38.32 16.89
N VAL A 114 31.56 37.87 16.37
CA VAL A 114 30.29 38.63 16.41
C VAL A 114 29.19 37.79 17.05
N SER A 115 28.18 38.43 17.62
CA SER A 115 26.99 37.71 18.13
C SER A 115 26.19 37.14 16.95
N SER A 116 25.81 35.87 17.01
CA SER A 116 24.95 35.23 16.01
C SER A 116 23.54 35.83 15.98
N TRP A 117 23.08 36.40 17.10
CA TRP A 117 21.82 37.14 17.22
C TRP A 117 21.77 38.42 16.41
N ALA A 118 22.92 39.07 16.17
CA ALA A 118 22.97 40.41 15.59
C ALA A 118 22.26 40.50 14.22
N LYS A 119 22.23 39.40 13.44
CA LYS A 119 21.50 39.38 12.17
C LYS A 119 19.98 39.36 12.38
N TYR A 120 19.49 38.55 13.31
CA TYR A 120 18.06 38.38 13.58
C TYR A 120 17.48 39.60 14.28
N ASP A 121 18.25 40.22 15.19
CA ASP A 121 17.87 41.49 15.81
C ASP A 121 17.66 42.59 14.75
N ARG A 122 18.55 42.67 13.75
CA ARG A 122 18.39 43.61 12.64
C ARG A 122 17.16 43.31 11.78
N ILE A 123 16.91 42.03 11.48
CA ILE A 123 15.73 41.61 10.72
C ILE A 123 14.44 41.93 11.48
N ALA A 124 14.40 41.64 12.78
CA ALA A 124 13.27 41.92 13.64
C ALA A 124 12.99 43.43 13.73
N ASN A 125 14.05 44.23 13.85
CA ASN A 125 13.94 45.69 13.80
C ASN A 125 13.41 46.19 12.46
N ALA A 126 13.87 45.64 11.33
CA ALA A 126 13.35 46.02 10.01
C ALA A 126 11.86 45.65 9.84
N ALA A 127 11.42 44.52 10.40
CA ALA A 127 10.02 44.13 10.41
C ALA A 127 9.17 45.10 11.24
N ARG A 128 9.62 45.46 12.45
CA ARG A 128 8.98 46.46 13.31
C ARG A 128 8.82 47.80 12.59
N ASP A 129 9.91 48.29 11.98
CA ASP A 129 9.93 49.59 11.29
C ASP A 129 9.00 49.62 10.07
N ALA A 130 8.76 48.46 9.46
CA ALA A 130 7.82 48.29 8.35
C ALA A 130 6.38 47.94 8.79
N GLY A 131 6.13 47.75 10.10
CA GLY A 131 4.82 47.34 10.63
C GLY A 131 4.40 45.92 10.23
N ILE A 132 5.37 45.01 10.09
CA ILE A 132 5.17 43.63 9.62
C ILE A 132 5.27 42.65 10.79
N GLU A 133 4.31 41.73 10.89
CA GLU A 133 4.33 40.62 11.84
C GLU A 133 5.19 39.47 11.31
N LEU A 134 6.02 38.88 12.19
CA LEU A 134 6.94 37.81 11.84
C LEU A 134 6.36 36.43 12.17
N ILE A 135 6.51 35.51 11.23
CA ILE A 135 6.32 34.07 11.40
C ILE A 135 7.69 33.41 11.34
N TRP A 136 8.19 32.93 12.48
CA TRP A 136 9.49 32.31 12.58
C TRP A 136 9.43 30.80 12.46
N ARG A 137 10.09 30.28 11.43
CA ARG A 137 10.24 28.84 11.22
C ARG A 137 11.52 28.36 11.90
N LEU A 138 11.34 27.60 12.98
CA LEU A 138 12.41 27.08 13.83
C LEU A 138 12.73 25.64 13.42
N GLU A 139 13.99 25.38 13.03
CA GLU A 139 14.42 24.10 12.46
C GLU A 139 15.95 24.04 12.30
N ARG A 140 16.45 23.04 11.54
CA ARG A 140 17.87 22.87 11.13
C ARG A 140 18.87 22.86 12.28
N PRO A 141 18.91 21.78 13.10
CA PRO A 141 19.88 21.62 14.17
C PRO A 141 21.32 21.79 13.68
N PRO A 142 22.25 22.36 14.47
CA PRO A 142 23.69 22.37 14.18
C PRO A 142 24.28 20.97 14.23
N VAL A 143 25.42 20.76 13.54
CA VAL A 143 26.12 19.45 13.48
C VAL A 143 26.38 18.87 14.88
N TRP A 144 26.74 19.69 15.87
CA TRP A 144 26.99 19.21 17.23
C TRP A 144 25.76 18.61 17.90
N ALA A 145 24.55 19.03 17.53
CA ALA A 145 23.28 18.52 18.04
C ALA A 145 22.77 17.27 17.27
N ARG A 146 23.43 16.89 16.17
CA ARG A 146 23.09 15.74 15.31
C ARG A 146 24.32 14.89 14.96
N SER A 147 25.27 14.80 15.88
CA SER A 147 26.54 14.12 15.69
C SER A 147 26.41 12.64 15.28
N GLN A 148 25.39 11.93 15.76
CA GLN A 148 25.15 10.53 15.41
C GLN A 148 24.67 10.40 13.96
N PHE A 149 23.72 11.25 13.55
CA PHE A 149 23.21 11.28 12.18
C PHE A 149 24.22 11.85 11.18
N GLU A 150 25.08 12.78 11.59
CA GLU A 150 26.18 13.25 10.74
C GLU A 150 27.12 12.10 10.36
N ALA A 151 27.34 11.13 11.25
CA ALA A 151 28.16 9.95 10.97
C ALA A 151 27.41 8.83 10.21
N ASP A 152 26.10 8.95 10.01
CA ASP A 152 25.26 7.91 9.39
C ASP A 152 25.54 7.80 7.88
N PRO A 153 25.92 6.61 7.36
CA PRO A 153 26.12 6.40 5.93
C PRO A 153 24.90 6.73 5.07
N VAL A 154 23.68 6.56 5.58
CA VAL A 154 22.43 6.87 4.85
C VAL A 154 22.30 8.38 4.67
N PHE A 155 22.54 9.15 5.73
CA PHE A 155 22.52 10.61 5.67
C PHE A 155 23.62 11.15 4.76
N GLN A 156 24.85 10.63 4.87
CA GLN A 156 25.98 11.01 4.02
C GLN A 156 25.72 10.72 2.53
N ALA A 157 25.09 9.58 2.21
CA ALA A 157 24.67 9.29 0.84
C ALA A 157 23.57 10.24 0.37
N GLY A 158 22.65 10.62 1.26
CA GLY A 158 21.59 11.57 0.99
C GLY A 158 22.09 13.00 0.71
N LEU A 159 23.15 13.45 1.38
CA LEU A 159 23.79 14.75 1.10
C LEU A 159 24.32 14.86 -0.33
N LEU A 160 24.67 13.74 -0.97
CA LEU A 160 25.06 13.71 -2.38
C LEU A 160 23.86 13.90 -3.32
N VAL A 161 22.64 13.62 -2.85
CA VAL A 161 21.39 13.81 -3.59
C VAL A 161 20.85 15.22 -3.39
N ASP A 162 20.87 15.72 -2.16
CA ASP A 162 20.50 17.08 -1.79
C ASP A 162 21.44 17.61 -0.67
N GLY A 163 22.35 18.50 -1.04
CA GLY A 163 23.33 19.07 -0.11
C GLY A 163 22.73 19.97 0.97
N ASN A 164 21.47 20.37 0.83
CA ASN A 164 20.76 21.18 1.84
C ASN A 164 20.00 20.34 2.86
N SER A 165 20.09 19.00 2.80
CA SER A 165 19.37 18.10 3.70
C SER A 165 19.66 18.34 5.18
N THR A 166 18.68 18.02 6.02
CA THR A 166 18.72 18.14 7.47
C THR A 166 17.88 17.03 8.11
N GLY A 167 17.77 17.04 9.44
CA GLY A 167 16.81 16.24 10.16
C GLY A 167 16.81 16.55 11.65
N PRO A 168 15.97 15.85 12.43
CA PRO A 168 15.84 16.07 13.87
C PRO A 168 17.17 15.85 14.62
N PRO A 169 17.36 16.50 15.78
CA PRO A 169 18.58 16.34 16.58
C PRO A 169 18.63 14.98 17.27
N ASP A 170 19.82 14.63 17.78
CA ASP A 170 20.05 13.42 18.59
C ASP A 170 19.32 13.51 19.95
N ASP A 171 19.13 14.73 20.48
CA ASP A 171 18.42 15.00 21.74
C ASP A 171 17.38 16.12 21.56
N LEU A 172 16.10 15.80 21.79
CA LEU A 172 15.01 16.77 21.69
C LEU A 172 15.07 17.85 22.79
N ALA A 173 15.73 17.60 23.91
CA ALA A 173 15.91 18.62 24.96
C ALA A 173 16.73 19.81 24.45
N ASP A 174 17.65 19.57 23.51
CA ASP A 174 18.48 20.63 22.91
C ASP A 174 17.65 21.48 21.96
N TYR A 175 16.75 20.86 21.21
CA TYR A 175 15.77 21.59 20.41
C TYR A 175 14.86 22.44 21.30
N ALA A 176 14.39 21.90 22.42
CA ALA A 176 13.59 22.64 23.39
C ALA A 176 14.33 23.88 23.92
N ALA A 177 15.62 23.74 24.24
CA ALA A 177 16.46 24.82 24.74
C ALA A 177 16.65 25.91 23.69
N PHE A 178 16.93 25.54 22.44
CA PHE A 178 17.02 26.45 21.31
C PHE A 178 15.71 27.22 21.09
N VAL A 179 14.59 26.50 21.01
CA VAL A 179 13.26 27.11 20.82
C VAL A 179 12.96 28.10 21.95
N ARG A 180 13.22 27.72 23.21
CA ARG A 180 13.04 28.60 24.37
C ARG A 180 13.91 29.87 24.26
N ALA A 181 15.18 29.73 23.89
CA ALA A 181 16.09 30.87 23.76
C ALA A 181 15.63 31.86 22.66
N VAL A 182 15.12 31.35 21.54
CA VAL A 182 14.57 32.19 20.47
C VAL A 182 13.26 32.86 20.91
N VAL A 183 12.37 32.17 21.61
CA VAL A 183 11.09 32.76 22.03
C VAL A 183 11.29 33.79 23.14
N GLU A 184 12.11 33.48 24.16
CA GLU A 184 12.45 34.37 25.27
C GLU A 184 12.97 35.71 24.76
N ARG A 185 13.93 35.67 23.81
CA ARG A 185 14.58 36.87 23.30
C ARG A 185 13.62 37.87 22.62
N TYR A 186 12.43 37.43 22.23
CA TYR A 186 11.47 38.24 21.46
C TYR A 186 10.03 38.14 22.01
N ASN A 187 9.87 37.79 23.28
CA ASN A 187 8.57 37.72 23.94
C ASN A 187 8.08 39.12 24.40
N GLY A 188 8.99 40.08 24.60
CA GLY A 188 8.69 41.45 24.99
C GLY A 188 8.24 41.63 26.44
N ASP A 189 8.58 40.71 27.34
CA ASP A 189 8.22 40.80 28.76
C ASP A 189 9.21 41.67 29.59
N GLY A 190 10.30 42.12 28.97
CA GLY A 190 11.35 42.93 29.55
C GLY A 190 12.51 42.14 30.19
N VAL A 191 12.50 40.81 30.11
CA VAL A 191 13.53 39.91 30.62
C VAL A 191 14.30 39.32 29.44
N ASP A 192 15.62 39.52 29.42
CA ASP A 192 16.55 38.98 28.40
C ASP A 192 16.16 39.22 26.90
N ASP A 193 15.24 40.16 26.67
CA ASP A 193 14.79 40.62 25.36
C ASP A 193 15.92 41.24 24.51
N ALA A 194 15.82 41.09 23.19
CA ALA A 194 16.66 41.83 22.27
C ALA A 194 16.34 43.34 22.34
N PRO A 195 17.36 44.23 22.44
CA PRO A 195 17.11 45.66 22.58
C PRO A 195 16.27 46.25 21.44
N GLY A 196 15.06 46.70 21.80
CA GLY A 196 14.11 47.34 20.90
C GLY A 196 13.34 46.39 19.97
N SER A 197 13.55 45.07 20.03
CA SER A 197 12.88 44.15 19.11
C SER A 197 11.34 44.22 19.19
N PRO A 198 10.62 43.87 18.10
CA PRO A 198 9.19 43.62 18.18
C PRO A 198 8.90 42.37 19.03
N VAL A 199 7.66 42.27 19.51
CA VAL A 199 7.11 41.02 20.05
C VAL A 199 6.82 40.08 18.90
N VAL A 200 7.45 38.90 18.89
CA VAL A 200 7.17 37.85 17.92
C VAL A 200 6.18 36.86 18.53
N ARG A 201 5.03 36.70 17.87
CA ARG A 201 3.93 35.87 18.37
C ARG A 201 3.79 34.53 17.66
N TYR A 202 4.33 34.37 16.45
CA TYR A 202 4.03 33.21 15.60
C TYR A 202 5.28 32.39 15.34
N PHE A 203 5.25 31.14 15.80
CA PHE A 203 6.38 30.22 15.68
C PHE A 203 5.93 28.96 14.96
N GLN A 204 6.49 28.71 13.78
CA GLN A 204 6.33 27.46 13.05
C GLN A 204 7.39 26.46 13.53
N ILE A 205 6.95 25.28 13.95
CA ILE A 205 7.82 24.21 14.40
C ILE A 205 8.15 23.30 13.21
N TRP A 206 9.42 23.29 12.79
CA TRP A 206 9.93 22.49 11.67
C TRP A 206 9.44 22.91 10.27
N ASN A 207 9.84 22.18 9.22
CA ASN A 207 9.34 22.27 7.85
C ASN A 207 9.29 20.89 7.19
N GLU A 208 8.21 20.58 6.47
CA GLU A 208 8.06 19.39 5.63
C GLU A 208 8.63 18.06 6.22
N PRO A 209 8.26 17.69 7.47
CA PRO A 209 8.78 16.47 8.11
C PRO A 209 8.34 15.17 7.40
N ASN A 210 7.51 15.26 6.36
CA ASN A 210 7.11 14.14 5.51
C ASN A 210 8.09 13.87 4.35
N LEU A 211 9.18 14.62 4.25
CA LEU A 211 10.26 14.41 3.29
C LEU A 211 11.49 13.77 3.95
N ARG A 212 12.12 12.80 3.28
CA ARG A 212 13.35 12.14 3.77
C ARG A 212 14.52 13.12 3.93
N ASN A 213 14.69 14.06 3.00
CA ASN A 213 15.77 15.06 3.06
C ASN A 213 15.58 16.08 4.19
N GLU A 214 14.41 16.14 4.82
CA GLU A 214 14.11 16.92 6.02
C GLU A 214 14.10 16.04 7.30
N TRP A 215 14.42 14.75 7.16
CA TRP A 215 14.29 13.74 8.23
C TRP A 215 15.49 12.76 8.28
N ASN A 216 16.71 13.30 8.17
CA ASN A 216 17.97 12.54 8.21
C ASN A 216 18.08 11.43 7.15
N TRP A 217 17.34 11.54 6.03
CA TRP A 217 17.22 10.55 4.97
C TRP A 217 16.61 9.19 5.37
N HIS A 218 16.08 9.10 6.58
CA HIS A 218 15.31 7.96 7.06
C HIS A 218 13.84 8.09 6.67
N ASP A 219 13.09 6.98 6.72
CA ASP A 219 11.65 7.01 6.47
C ASP A 219 10.93 7.83 7.55
N PRO A 220 10.25 8.93 7.17
CA PRO A 220 9.64 9.81 8.14
C PRO A 220 8.44 9.14 8.81
N ARG A 221 8.42 9.15 10.14
CA ARG A 221 7.32 8.63 10.96
C ARG A 221 6.59 9.78 11.65
N PRO A 222 5.29 9.98 11.39
CA PRO A 222 4.47 11.01 12.04
C PRO A 222 4.54 11.00 13.57
N GLU A 223 4.64 9.82 14.18
CA GLU A 223 4.68 9.67 15.64
C GLU A 223 5.98 10.24 16.24
N ASP A 224 7.11 10.10 15.54
CA ASP A 224 8.38 10.71 15.96
C ASP A 224 8.32 12.23 15.83
N PHE A 225 7.65 12.73 14.80
CA PHE A 225 7.42 14.16 14.63
C PHE A 225 6.51 14.72 15.74
N VAL A 226 5.50 13.98 16.21
CA VAL A 226 4.65 14.43 17.34
C VAL A 226 5.48 14.68 18.61
N GLU A 227 6.52 13.88 18.87
CA GLU A 227 7.41 14.14 20.00
C GLU A 227 8.23 15.43 19.84
N LEU A 228 8.77 15.68 18.64
CA LEU A 228 9.46 16.94 18.34
C LEU A 228 8.53 18.14 18.45
N LEU A 229 7.31 18.03 17.89
CA LEU A 229 6.28 19.05 17.95
C LEU A 229 5.88 19.35 19.39
N ARG A 230 5.63 18.31 20.20
CA ARG A 230 5.29 18.43 21.62
C ARG A 230 6.35 19.21 22.38
N VAL A 231 7.63 18.85 22.20
CA VAL A 231 8.75 19.50 22.90
C VAL A 231 8.92 20.95 22.46
N GLY A 232 8.86 21.22 21.15
CA GLY A 232 8.93 22.58 20.60
C GLY A 232 7.77 23.46 21.07
N ALA A 233 6.53 22.98 20.95
CA ALA A 233 5.34 23.71 21.37
C ALA A 233 5.32 24.00 22.87
N THR A 234 5.78 23.05 23.69
CA THR A 234 5.90 23.27 25.15
C THR A 234 6.92 24.37 25.43
N ALA A 235 8.09 24.34 24.79
CA ALA A 235 9.11 25.37 24.96
C ALA A 235 8.63 26.77 24.52
N VAL A 236 7.86 26.86 23.43
CA VAL A 236 7.22 28.11 22.99
C VAL A 236 6.29 28.65 24.09
N ARG A 237 5.36 27.83 24.58
CA ARG A 237 4.35 28.27 25.55
C ARG A 237 4.93 28.58 26.93
N GLU A 238 6.01 27.91 27.33
CA GLU A 238 6.73 28.20 28.58
C GLU A 238 7.41 29.58 28.55
N ALA A 239 7.98 29.97 27.41
CA ALA A 239 8.65 31.28 27.25
C ALA A 239 7.66 32.41 26.91
N ASN A 240 6.58 32.10 26.20
CA ASN A 240 5.53 33.06 25.87
C ASN A 240 4.15 32.37 25.83
N PRO A 241 3.33 32.51 26.89
CA PRO A 241 1.98 31.93 26.93
C PRO A 241 1.02 32.45 25.84
N ASP A 242 1.28 33.65 25.29
CA ASP A 242 0.44 34.29 24.26
C ASP A 242 0.90 33.98 22.83
N ALA A 243 1.95 33.17 22.68
CA ALA A 243 2.46 32.74 21.39
C ALA A 243 1.54 31.70 20.71
N VAL A 244 1.53 31.76 19.39
CA VAL A 244 0.78 30.88 18.48
C VAL A 244 1.75 29.91 17.84
N VAL A 245 1.51 28.62 18.06
CA VAL A 245 2.29 27.52 17.48
C VAL A 245 1.68 27.11 16.14
N ILE A 246 2.46 27.22 15.07
CA ILE A 246 2.06 26.84 13.72
C ILE A 246 2.67 25.47 13.40
N PHE A 247 1.82 24.54 12.97
CA PHE A 247 2.22 23.23 12.45
C PHE A 247 3.18 23.39 11.24
N PRO A 248 4.09 22.45 10.92
CA PRO A 248 4.92 22.59 9.72
C PRO A 248 4.08 22.46 8.45
N GLY A 249 4.41 23.26 7.42
CA GLY A 249 3.87 23.01 6.09
C GLY A 249 4.33 21.64 5.60
N LEU A 250 3.39 20.74 5.32
CA LEU A 250 3.67 19.42 4.74
C LEU A 250 3.80 19.52 3.22
N ALA A 251 4.76 18.81 2.64
CA ALA A 251 4.94 18.75 1.19
C ALA A 251 3.76 17.98 0.54
N PRO A 252 3.03 18.55 -0.43
CA PRO A 252 1.93 17.87 -1.11
C PRO A 252 2.44 16.75 -2.04
N THR A 253 2.24 15.48 -1.67
CA THR A 253 2.78 14.34 -2.43
C THR A 253 1.74 13.26 -2.70
N ASP A 254 2.03 12.37 -3.66
CA ASP A 254 1.18 11.20 -3.92
C ASP A 254 1.64 9.93 -3.18
N GLY A 255 2.71 10.01 -2.38
CA GLY A 255 3.30 8.91 -1.63
C GLY A 255 4.07 7.89 -2.49
N LEU A 256 4.34 8.19 -3.77
CA LEU A 256 5.06 7.29 -4.68
C LEU A 256 6.52 7.67 -4.91
N ASP A 257 6.93 8.88 -4.53
CA ASP A 257 8.33 9.30 -4.59
C ASP A 257 9.12 8.67 -3.43
N PHE A 258 10.31 8.15 -3.70
CA PHE A 258 11.18 7.61 -2.67
C PHE A 258 11.61 8.67 -1.64
N ARG A 259 11.62 9.95 -2.00
CA ARG A 259 11.90 11.07 -1.09
C ARG A 259 10.72 11.39 -0.19
N ALA A 260 9.50 11.02 -0.59
CA ALA A 260 8.26 11.32 0.10
C ALA A 260 7.34 10.09 0.09
N PRO A 261 7.64 9.08 0.93
CA PRO A 261 6.98 7.77 0.87
C PRO A 261 5.54 7.76 1.37
N MET A 262 4.97 8.93 1.69
CA MET A 262 3.64 9.11 2.27
C MET A 262 3.02 10.41 1.79
N THR A 263 1.70 10.39 1.53
CA THR A 263 0.94 11.62 1.26
C THR A 263 0.80 12.43 2.55
N GLU A 264 0.77 13.75 2.43
CA GLU A 264 0.53 14.64 3.57
C GLU A 264 -0.82 14.41 4.28
N LEU A 265 -1.87 13.94 3.58
CA LEU A 265 -3.13 13.54 4.21
C LEU A 265 -2.96 12.38 5.21
N GLU A 266 -2.25 11.33 4.78
CA GLU A 266 -1.94 10.17 5.64
C GLU A 266 -1.00 10.56 6.78
N TYR A 267 -0.03 11.43 6.50
CA TYR A 267 0.88 11.94 7.52
C TYR A 267 0.11 12.68 8.62
N LEU A 268 -0.78 13.60 8.24
CA LEU A 268 -1.61 14.36 9.17
C LEU A 268 -2.58 13.47 9.96
N ASP A 269 -3.25 12.51 9.31
CA ASP A 269 -4.12 11.54 9.98
C ASP A 269 -3.39 10.77 11.10
N ARG A 270 -2.13 10.37 10.85
CA ARG A 270 -1.30 9.70 11.85
C ARG A 270 -0.83 10.64 12.96
N VAL A 271 -0.52 11.90 12.65
CA VAL A 271 -0.24 12.92 13.68
C VAL A 271 -1.43 13.08 14.62
N TYR A 272 -2.65 13.19 14.11
CA TYR A 272 -3.86 13.27 14.95
C TYR A 272 -4.04 12.02 15.82
N ARG A 273 -3.88 10.82 15.25
CA ARG A 273 -3.96 9.56 16.02
C ARG A 273 -2.89 9.45 17.11
N ALA A 274 -1.73 10.06 16.91
CA ALA A 274 -0.67 10.15 17.90
C ALA A 274 -0.91 11.24 18.97
N GLY A 275 -2.00 12.01 18.88
CA GLY A 275 -2.32 13.08 19.83
C GLY A 275 -1.69 14.43 19.50
N GLY A 276 -1.22 14.63 18.26
CA GLY A 276 -0.54 15.86 17.83
C GLY A 276 -1.38 17.14 17.91
N ALA A 277 -2.71 17.03 17.87
CA ALA A 277 -3.65 18.16 17.92
C ALA A 277 -3.44 19.08 19.13
N ALA A 278 -2.94 18.56 20.25
CA ALA A 278 -2.71 19.34 21.46
C ALA A 278 -1.53 20.32 21.36
N TYR A 279 -0.72 20.24 20.30
CA TYR A 279 0.59 20.91 20.22
C TYR A 279 0.71 21.92 19.08
N PHE A 280 -0.39 22.32 18.46
CA PHE A 280 -0.42 23.45 17.52
C PHE A 280 -1.74 24.21 17.64
N ASP A 281 -1.69 25.51 17.36
CA ASP A 281 -2.84 26.42 17.34
C ASP A 281 -3.32 26.71 15.91
N VAL A 282 -2.45 26.44 14.92
CA VAL A 282 -2.71 26.67 13.50
C VAL A 282 -2.16 25.51 12.69
N MET A 283 -2.99 24.92 11.83
CA MET A 283 -2.54 23.93 10.85
C MET A 283 -1.92 24.65 9.64
N ALA A 284 -0.74 24.22 9.19
CA ALA A 284 -0.09 24.77 8.00
C ALA A 284 -0.30 23.88 6.77
N ALA A 285 -0.73 24.50 5.68
CA ALA A 285 -0.86 23.87 4.37
C ALA A 285 0.06 24.52 3.33
N GLN A 286 0.35 23.76 2.28
CA GLN A 286 0.97 24.28 1.05
C GLN A 286 -0.04 24.27 -0.09
N GLY A 287 -0.05 25.33 -0.90
CA GLY A 287 -1.01 25.58 -1.96
C GLY A 287 -0.36 25.88 -3.30
N TYR A 288 0.58 25.03 -3.75
CA TYR A 288 1.23 25.22 -5.04
C TYR A 288 0.27 25.08 -6.22
N GLY A 289 0.31 26.06 -7.12
CA GLY A 289 -0.57 26.16 -8.29
C GLY A 289 -0.39 25.06 -9.34
N LEU A 290 0.84 24.58 -9.52
CA LEU A 290 1.22 23.58 -10.52
C LEU A 290 0.69 23.86 -11.95
N GLY A 291 0.63 25.14 -12.33
CA GLY A 291 0.12 25.61 -13.62
C GLY A 291 -1.41 25.54 -13.79
N GLN A 292 -2.15 25.12 -12.76
CA GLN A 292 -3.62 25.08 -12.76
C GLN A 292 -4.21 26.43 -12.32
N PRO A 293 -5.41 26.81 -12.79
CA PRO A 293 -6.08 28.01 -12.31
C PRO A 293 -6.62 27.82 -10.87
N PRO A 294 -6.80 28.91 -10.12
CA PRO A 294 -7.24 28.85 -8.71
C PRO A 294 -8.68 28.37 -8.51
N ASP A 295 -9.54 28.51 -9.53
CA ASP A 295 -10.94 28.10 -9.53
C ASP A 295 -11.14 26.60 -9.85
N GLU A 296 -10.04 25.84 -9.90
CA GLU A 296 -10.06 24.40 -10.17
C GLU A 296 -10.66 23.61 -9.00
N HIS A 297 -11.82 22.97 -9.20
CA HIS A 297 -12.53 22.17 -8.20
C HIS A 297 -12.41 20.64 -8.41
N ARG A 298 -11.30 20.18 -9.01
CA ARG A 298 -11.06 18.74 -9.27
C ARG A 298 -10.21 18.09 -8.17
N TYR A 299 -10.86 17.67 -7.09
CA TYR A 299 -10.19 16.97 -5.98
C TYR A 299 -9.67 15.57 -6.35
N VAL A 300 -10.38 14.88 -7.25
CA VAL A 300 -10.05 13.52 -7.68
C VAL A 300 -10.03 13.41 -9.20
N PHE A 301 -9.18 12.52 -9.72
CA PHE A 301 -9.15 12.21 -11.14
C PHE A 301 -8.88 10.73 -11.37
N LEU A 302 -9.38 10.21 -12.50
CA LEU A 302 -9.04 8.88 -12.98
C LEU A 302 -7.62 8.92 -13.53
N ARG A 303 -6.73 8.05 -13.02
CA ARG A 303 -5.37 7.94 -13.55
C ARG A 303 -5.43 7.56 -15.04
N GLY A 304 -4.57 8.14 -15.86
CA GLY A 304 -4.52 7.93 -17.30
C GLY A 304 -3.46 6.89 -17.70
N ARG A 305 -3.31 6.61 -19.00
CA ARG A 305 -2.27 5.67 -19.50
C ARG A 305 -0.85 6.01 -19.02
N GLY A 306 -0.54 7.29 -18.83
CA GLY A 306 0.80 7.76 -18.44
C GLY A 306 1.13 7.60 -16.96
N ASN A 307 0.15 7.37 -16.09
CA ASN A 307 0.35 7.24 -14.63
C ASN A 307 -0.55 6.16 -13.99
N TRP A 308 -1.09 5.23 -14.78
CA TRP A 308 -2.05 4.22 -14.34
C TRP A 308 -1.49 3.33 -13.22
N ASN A 309 -2.26 3.17 -12.14
CA ASN A 309 -1.98 2.22 -11.08
C ASN A 309 -3.22 1.33 -10.82
N TRP A 310 -3.09 0.02 -10.99
CA TRP A 310 -4.18 -0.94 -10.77
C TRP A 310 -4.65 -1.05 -9.31
N GLN A 311 -3.82 -0.63 -8.37
CA GLN A 311 -4.15 -0.58 -6.94
C GLN A 311 -4.78 0.78 -6.55
N ARG A 312 -4.50 1.85 -7.32
CA ARG A 312 -4.99 3.22 -7.11
C ARG A 312 -5.48 3.84 -8.42
N PRO A 313 -6.60 3.36 -9.01
CA PRO A 313 -7.09 3.82 -10.31
C PRO A 313 -7.68 5.24 -10.27
N ILE A 314 -8.07 5.70 -9.09
CA ILE A 314 -8.49 7.08 -8.79
C ILE A 314 -7.41 7.69 -7.91
N ASP A 315 -7.04 8.93 -8.20
CA ASP A 315 -6.05 9.67 -7.45
C ASP A 315 -6.55 11.04 -7.04
N THR A 316 -5.91 11.62 -6.03
CA THR A 316 -6.11 12.99 -5.60
C THR A 316 -5.08 13.88 -6.27
N ARG A 317 -5.49 15.06 -6.73
CA ARG A 317 -4.55 16.03 -7.30
C ARG A 317 -3.71 16.67 -6.20
N ASN A 318 -2.49 17.10 -6.54
CA ASN A 318 -1.59 17.85 -5.66
C ASN A 318 -1.66 19.37 -5.92
N ASP A 319 -2.82 19.88 -6.33
CA ASP A 319 -3.02 21.28 -6.71
C ASP A 319 -3.64 22.12 -5.56
N VAL A 320 -3.98 23.36 -5.87
CA VAL A 320 -4.59 24.36 -4.97
C VAL A 320 -5.84 23.89 -4.22
N SER A 321 -6.57 22.90 -4.72
CA SER A 321 -7.76 22.37 -4.06
C SER A 321 -7.43 21.38 -2.94
N ARG A 322 -6.17 20.94 -2.85
CA ARG A 322 -5.78 19.89 -1.90
C ARG A 322 -5.90 20.30 -0.43
N VAL A 323 -5.87 21.60 -0.14
CA VAL A 323 -6.08 22.14 1.21
C VAL A 323 -7.42 21.71 1.83
N VAL A 324 -8.46 21.54 1.01
CA VAL A 324 -9.77 21.04 1.46
C VAL A 324 -9.66 19.62 2.01
N LEU A 325 -8.83 18.77 1.40
CA LEU A 325 -8.66 17.40 1.87
C LEU A 325 -7.90 17.35 3.20
N LEU A 326 -7.02 18.32 3.47
CA LEU A 326 -6.40 18.48 4.78
C LEU A 326 -7.46 18.86 5.82
N ARG A 327 -8.35 19.81 5.50
CA ARG A 327 -9.47 20.17 6.37
C ARG A 327 -10.36 18.96 6.68
N GLU A 328 -10.71 18.15 5.70
CA GLU A 328 -11.50 16.92 5.91
C GLU A 328 -10.80 15.92 6.85
N VAL A 329 -9.47 15.83 6.83
CA VAL A 329 -8.71 15.02 7.80
C VAL A 329 -8.85 15.59 9.20
N MET A 330 -8.76 16.92 9.37
CA MET A 330 -8.96 17.57 10.68
C MET A 330 -10.38 17.30 11.22
N GLU A 331 -11.39 17.47 10.38
CA GLU A 331 -12.80 17.24 10.74
C GLU A 331 -13.08 15.77 11.09
N LEU A 332 -12.42 14.81 10.43
CA LEU A 332 -12.49 13.39 10.79
C LEU A 332 -12.01 13.14 12.23
N HIS A 333 -11.08 13.96 12.72
CA HIS A 333 -10.57 13.95 14.09
C HIS A 333 -11.30 14.93 15.03
N SER A 334 -12.47 15.41 14.61
CA SER A 334 -13.31 16.38 15.36
C SER A 334 -12.64 17.73 15.61
N ASP A 335 -11.60 18.07 14.83
CA ASP A 335 -10.97 19.38 14.87
C ASP A 335 -11.63 20.32 13.85
N HIS A 336 -12.67 20.99 14.32
CA HIS A 336 -13.40 22.00 13.55
C HIS A 336 -12.93 23.43 13.85
N ALA A 337 -12.24 23.63 14.97
CA ALA A 337 -11.93 24.95 15.53
C ALA A 337 -10.49 25.42 15.23
N THR A 338 -9.60 24.53 14.80
CA THR A 338 -8.25 24.95 14.40
C THR A 338 -8.27 25.56 12.99
N PRO A 339 -7.73 26.77 12.81
CA PRO A 339 -7.59 27.42 11.50
C PRO A 339 -6.52 26.73 10.64
N ILE A 340 -6.61 26.91 9.32
CA ILE A 340 -5.54 26.58 8.39
C ILE A 340 -4.89 27.85 7.88
N TRP A 341 -3.57 27.93 7.94
CA TRP A 341 -2.77 28.94 7.25
C TRP A 341 -2.03 28.31 6.09
N ILE A 342 -1.98 29.00 4.96
CA ILE A 342 -1.20 28.55 3.80
C ILE A 342 0.19 29.15 3.92
N THR A 343 1.17 28.34 4.30
CA THR A 343 2.54 28.81 4.55
C THR A 343 3.31 29.05 3.26
N GLU A 344 2.90 28.42 2.15
CA GLU A 344 3.46 28.62 0.82
C GLU A 344 2.36 28.43 -0.22
N PHE A 345 2.14 29.42 -1.08
CA PHE A 345 1.37 29.26 -2.31
C PHE A 345 1.93 30.12 -3.44
N GLY A 346 1.72 29.70 -4.68
CA GLY A 346 2.17 30.46 -5.83
C GLY A 346 2.22 29.66 -7.13
N TRP A 347 2.58 30.38 -8.19
CA TRP A 347 2.78 29.86 -9.53
C TRP A 347 4.17 30.22 -10.02
N ASN A 348 4.70 29.40 -10.92
CA ASN A 348 6.04 29.58 -11.47
C ASN A 348 5.96 30.14 -12.90
N SER A 349 6.88 31.05 -13.26
CA SER A 349 6.97 31.67 -14.59
C SER A 349 8.27 31.36 -15.33
N ALA A 350 8.88 30.19 -15.04
CA ALA A 350 10.16 29.79 -15.61
C ALA A 350 10.20 29.87 -17.15
N PRO A 351 11.23 30.52 -17.72
CA PRO A 351 11.35 30.76 -19.16
C PRO A 351 11.75 29.50 -19.92
N ASP A 352 11.51 29.52 -21.24
CA ASP A 352 11.74 28.37 -22.13
C ASP A 352 13.22 27.96 -22.30
N HIS A 353 14.17 28.80 -21.87
CA HIS A 353 15.59 28.41 -21.91
C HIS A 353 15.96 27.37 -20.83
N ILE A 354 15.12 27.21 -19.79
CA ILE A 354 15.29 26.16 -18.79
C ILE A 354 14.81 24.83 -19.38
N PRO A 355 15.61 23.75 -19.30
CA PRO A 355 15.24 22.44 -19.83
C PRO A 355 13.87 21.96 -19.32
N PRO A 356 13.00 21.38 -20.17
CA PRO A 356 11.65 20.96 -19.77
C PRO A 356 11.62 20.05 -18.53
N GLU A 357 12.63 19.21 -18.34
CA GLU A 357 12.74 18.26 -17.22
C GLU A 357 12.81 18.99 -15.87
N ARG A 358 13.46 20.15 -15.82
CA ARG A 358 13.52 21.01 -14.62
C ARG A 358 12.40 22.03 -14.61
N ARG A 359 12.10 22.64 -15.76
CA ARG A 359 11.09 23.68 -15.91
C ARG A 359 9.68 23.23 -15.49
N MET A 360 9.36 21.96 -15.70
CA MET A 360 8.03 21.39 -15.38
C MET A 360 7.91 20.86 -13.94
N THR A 361 8.94 21.00 -13.09
CA THR A 361 8.94 20.51 -11.70
C THR A 361 7.74 21.04 -10.92
N TRP A 362 7.39 22.31 -11.15
CA TRP A 362 6.27 23.01 -10.52
C TRP A 362 5.05 23.13 -11.44
N GLY A 363 4.83 22.11 -12.28
CA GLY A 363 3.83 22.13 -13.34
C GLY A 363 4.20 23.06 -14.51
N PRO A 364 3.30 23.19 -15.52
CA PRO A 364 3.52 24.09 -16.64
C PRO A 364 3.66 25.54 -16.17
N PRO A 365 4.74 26.26 -16.55
CA PRO A 365 4.88 27.67 -16.21
C PRO A 365 3.78 28.53 -16.80
N VAL A 366 3.43 29.62 -16.11
CA VAL A 366 2.46 30.62 -16.54
C VAL A 366 3.14 31.98 -16.78
N SER A 367 2.47 32.89 -17.49
CA SER A 367 2.99 34.26 -17.64
C SER A 367 2.99 35.01 -16.30
N GLU A 368 3.82 36.05 -16.15
CA GLU A 368 3.81 36.92 -14.96
C GLU A 368 2.43 37.54 -14.68
N THR A 369 1.71 37.96 -15.72
CA THR A 369 0.34 38.50 -15.59
C THR A 369 -0.60 37.42 -15.06
N THR A 370 -0.57 36.23 -15.66
CA THR A 370 -1.40 35.09 -15.22
C THR A 370 -1.06 34.67 -13.80
N LYS A 371 0.22 34.69 -13.41
CA LYS A 371 0.65 34.45 -12.03
C LYS A 371 0.01 35.43 -11.06
N GLY A 372 0.02 36.74 -11.36
CA GLY A 372 -0.66 37.75 -10.55
C GLY A 372 -2.17 37.51 -10.44
N GLU A 373 -2.83 37.24 -11.57
CA GLU A 373 -4.28 36.94 -11.61
C GLU A 373 -4.63 35.69 -10.79
N TYR A 374 -3.80 34.65 -10.84
CA TYR A 374 -4.00 33.41 -10.11
C TYR A 374 -3.76 33.56 -8.61
N LEU A 375 -2.75 34.33 -8.19
CA LEU A 375 -2.54 34.67 -6.78
C LEU A 375 -3.78 35.37 -6.19
N VAL A 376 -4.29 36.39 -6.89
CA VAL A 376 -5.51 37.11 -6.49
C VAL A 376 -6.73 36.19 -6.52
N GLY A 377 -6.87 35.35 -7.55
CA GLY A 377 -7.99 34.41 -7.66
C GLY A 377 -8.02 33.40 -6.53
N GLN A 378 -6.86 32.90 -6.09
CA GLN A 378 -6.77 31.96 -4.97
C GLN A 378 -7.18 32.60 -3.64
N MET A 379 -6.72 33.83 -3.38
CA MET A 379 -7.12 34.56 -2.18
C MET A 379 -8.62 34.88 -2.19
N LYS A 380 -9.20 35.25 -3.35
CA LYS A 380 -10.66 35.42 -3.47
C LYS A 380 -11.42 34.13 -3.21
N ARG A 381 -10.94 33.01 -3.74
CA ARG A 381 -11.54 31.69 -3.48
C ARG A 381 -11.50 31.33 -2.00
N ALA A 382 -10.36 31.51 -1.33
CA ALA A 382 -10.24 31.27 0.10
C ALA A 382 -11.22 32.13 0.91
N ARG A 383 -11.38 33.42 0.56
CA ARG A 383 -12.38 34.31 1.17
C ARG A 383 -13.80 33.81 0.93
N ASP A 384 -14.11 33.35 -0.28
CA ASP A 384 -15.47 33.04 -0.70
C ASP A 384 -15.94 31.64 -0.28
N GLU A 385 -15.02 30.70 -0.04
CA GLU A 385 -15.32 29.28 0.17
C GLU A 385 -14.78 28.71 1.50
N TRP A 386 -13.69 29.27 2.06
CA TRP A 386 -12.91 28.67 3.14
C TRP A 386 -12.83 29.56 4.39
N PRO A 387 -13.92 29.67 5.19
CA PRO A 387 -13.96 30.49 6.41
C PRO A 387 -12.96 30.08 7.49
N TRP A 388 -12.32 28.93 7.33
CA TRP A 388 -11.29 28.39 8.22
C TRP A 388 -9.86 28.77 7.80
N ILE A 389 -9.69 29.56 6.72
CA ILE A 389 -8.39 30.08 6.29
C ILE A 389 -8.05 31.41 6.98
N GLY A 390 -6.82 31.48 7.51
CA GLY A 390 -6.23 32.71 8.03
C GLY A 390 -5.18 33.32 7.09
N VAL A 391 -3.90 33.22 7.44
CA VAL A 391 -2.83 33.83 6.63
C VAL A 391 -2.49 32.98 5.40
N MET A 392 -2.27 33.64 4.26
CA MET A 392 -1.77 33.02 3.04
C MET A 392 -0.45 33.68 2.62
N ASN A 393 0.65 32.92 2.69
CA ASN A 393 2.00 33.40 2.40
C ASN A 393 2.43 33.06 0.98
N VAL A 394 2.61 34.08 0.15
CA VAL A 394 3.10 33.88 -1.23
C VAL A 394 4.55 33.36 -1.19
N TRP A 395 4.83 32.31 -1.95
CA TRP A 395 6.17 31.87 -2.30
C TRP A 395 6.51 32.51 -3.64
N MET A 396 7.29 33.60 -3.71
CA MET A 396 8.03 34.34 -2.66
C MET A 396 8.23 35.81 -3.06
N LEU A 397 8.73 36.69 -2.18
CA LEU A 397 9.02 38.08 -2.60
C LEU A 397 10.16 38.12 -3.63
N ARG A 398 11.33 37.59 -3.25
CA ARG A 398 12.58 37.61 -4.00
C ARG A 398 13.39 36.36 -3.64
N TYR A 399 14.16 35.85 -4.59
CA TYR A 399 15.19 34.85 -4.31
C TYR A 399 16.40 35.52 -3.64
N GLY A 400 16.40 35.57 -2.31
CA GLY A 400 17.38 36.29 -1.48
C GLY A 400 18.68 35.54 -1.21
N GLY A 401 19.55 36.14 -0.39
CA GLY A 401 20.80 35.56 0.07
C GLY A 401 21.96 35.74 -0.90
N TYR A 402 23.20 35.46 -0.47
CA TYR A 402 24.40 35.69 -1.27
C TYR A 402 24.59 34.73 -2.46
N ALA A 403 24.07 33.49 -2.37
CA ALA A 403 24.28 32.46 -3.38
C ALA A 403 23.54 32.76 -4.70
N VAL A 404 24.24 32.65 -5.82
CA VAL A 404 23.62 32.73 -7.16
C VAL A 404 22.94 31.39 -7.46
N PRO A 405 21.65 31.35 -7.83
CA PRO A 405 20.97 30.09 -8.15
C PRO A 405 21.56 29.44 -9.40
N ASP A 406 21.44 28.11 -9.50
CA ASP A 406 21.75 27.38 -10.74
C ASP A 406 20.90 27.99 -11.89
N PRO A 407 21.49 28.36 -13.04
CA PRO A 407 20.74 28.90 -14.17
C PRO A 407 19.60 28.02 -14.68
N ALA A 408 19.61 26.73 -14.36
CA ALA A 408 18.56 25.78 -14.71
C ALA A 408 17.60 25.45 -13.54
N ASP A 409 17.70 26.13 -12.41
CA ASP A 409 16.74 26.05 -11.30
C ASP A 409 15.50 26.90 -11.62
N PRO A 410 14.28 26.33 -11.68
CA PRO A 410 13.05 27.08 -11.90
C PRO A 410 12.59 27.86 -10.66
N THR A 411 13.10 27.57 -9.46
CA THR A 411 12.59 28.12 -8.19
C THR A 411 12.61 29.65 -8.10
N PRO A 412 13.62 30.38 -8.61
CA PRO A 412 13.62 31.86 -8.60
C PRO A 412 12.42 32.49 -9.33
N TYR A 413 11.76 31.80 -10.25
CA TYR A 413 10.64 32.32 -11.04
C TYR A 413 9.28 32.29 -10.31
N PHE A 414 9.27 31.87 -9.05
CA PHE A 414 8.17 32.17 -8.12
C PHE A 414 8.19 33.62 -7.63
N ALA A 415 9.34 34.31 -7.69
CA ALA A 415 9.51 35.63 -7.12
C ALA A 415 8.59 36.69 -7.76
N LEU A 416 8.09 37.61 -6.94
CA LEU A 416 7.37 38.82 -7.37
C LEU A 416 8.33 39.97 -7.72
N VAL A 417 9.55 39.90 -7.21
CA VAL A 417 10.63 40.85 -7.45
C VAL A 417 11.86 40.06 -7.85
N SER A 418 12.48 40.43 -8.96
CA SER A 418 13.70 39.76 -9.42
C SER A 418 14.87 40.02 -8.47
N ARG A 419 15.94 39.24 -8.62
CA ARG A 419 17.13 39.36 -7.77
C ARG A 419 17.80 40.75 -7.88
N ASP A 420 17.71 41.39 -9.05
CA ASP A 420 18.17 42.75 -9.36
C ASP A 420 17.12 43.85 -9.07
N TRP A 421 16.09 43.52 -8.27
CA TRP A 421 15.07 44.45 -7.78
C TRP A 421 14.08 44.99 -8.82
N GLN A 422 13.90 44.29 -9.94
CA GLN A 422 12.83 44.61 -10.88
C GLN A 422 11.51 44.05 -10.37
N ILE A 423 10.52 44.94 -10.26
CA ILE A 423 9.15 44.59 -9.90
C ILE A 423 8.51 43.85 -11.08
N GLN A 424 7.94 42.66 -10.83
CA GLN A 424 7.25 41.88 -11.85
C GLN A 424 5.77 42.29 -11.94
N PRO A 425 5.10 42.09 -13.10
CA PRO A 425 3.66 42.37 -13.24
C PRO A 425 2.79 41.68 -12.18
N SER A 426 3.20 40.49 -11.72
CA SER A 426 2.52 39.75 -10.65
C SER A 426 2.49 40.52 -9.32
N PHE A 427 3.54 41.30 -9.01
CA PHE A 427 3.60 42.17 -7.83
C PHE A 427 2.53 43.26 -7.90
N ASP A 428 2.46 43.99 -9.01
CA ASP A 428 1.55 45.14 -9.16
C ASP A 428 0.09 44.69 -9.11
N ILE A 429 -0.24 43.54 -9.72
CA ILE A 429 -1.58 42.94 -9.68
C ILE A 429 -1.96 42.56 -8.24
N LEU A 430 -1.06 41.90 -7.51
CA LEU A 430 -1.31 41.50 -6.13
C LEU A 430 -1.39 42.72 -5.20
N GLN A 431 -0.54 43.73 -5.40
CA GLN A 431 -0.56 44.99 -4.65
C GLN A 431 -1.91 45.70 -4.80
N ALA A 432 -2.42 45.80 -6.03
CA ALA A 432 -3.71 46.43 -6.30
C ALA A 432 -4.86 45.71 -5.58
N PHE A 433 -4.78 44.39 -5.42
CA PHE A 433 -5.73 43.61 -4.63
C PHE A 433 -5.56 43.83 -3.13
N ALA A 434 -4.33 43.72 -2.61
CA ALA A 434 -4.04 43.76 -1.18
C ALA A 434 -4.26 45.15 -0.54
N THR A 435 -4.10 46.22 -1.32
CA THR A 435 -4.32 47.61 -0.87
C THR A 435 -5.74 48.11 -1.09
N ALA A 436 -6.61 47.32 -1.73
CA ALA A 436 -8.03 47.63 -1.85
C ALA A 436 -8.75 47.47 -0.49
N PRO A 437 -9.91 48.14 -0.28
CA PRO A 437 -10.71 47.95 0.92
C PRO A 437 -11.02 46.46 1.17
N THR A 438 -10.80 46.00 2.41
CA THR A 438 -11.02 44.61 2.80
C THR A 438 -12.50 44.25 2.68
N ILE A 439 -12.76 43.05 2.14
CA ILE A 439 -14.10 42.49 1.99
C ILE A 439 -14.16 41.22 2.85
N ALA A 440 -15.11 41.17 3.78
CA ALA A 440 -15.36 39.95 4.54
C ALA A 440 -16.01 38.88 3.65
N GLY A 441 -15.52 37.66 3.77
CA GLY A 441 -16.04 36.49 3.05
C GLY A 441 -17.11 35.73 3.82
N VAL A 442 -17.55 34.60 3.26
CA VAL A 442 -18.38 33.62 3.99
C VAL A 442 -17.67 33.22 5.29
N GLY A 443 -18.40 33.14 6.40
CA GLY A 443 -17.83 32.86 7.72
C GLY A 443 -18.45 33.68 8.85
N ALA A 444 -18.14 33.30 10.09
CA ALA A 444 -18.36 34.13 11.27
C ALA A 444 -17.09 34.92 11.57
N HIS A 445 -17.25 36.22 11.79
CA HIS A 445 -16.16 37.18 11.96
C HIS A 445 -16.40 38.05 13.18
N SER A 446 -15.33 38.37 13.91
CA SER A 446 -15.41 39.34 15.01
C SER A 446 -15.68 40.76 14.49
N TRP A 447 -16.33 41.63 15.28
CA TRP A 447 -16.61 43.01 14.85
C TRP A 447 -15.36 43.89 14.68
N ASN A 448 -14.20 43.45 15.18
CA ASN A 448 -12.90 44.10 14.94
C ASN A 448 -12.26 43.74 13.58
N HIS A 449 -12.93 42.93 12.75
CA HIS A 449 -12.47 42.52 11.44
C HIS A 449 -12.17 43.73 10.53
N ALA A 450 -11.10 43.67 9.72
CA ALA A 450 -10.59 44.79 8.92
C ALA A 450 -11.57 45.34 7.86
N ALA A 451 -12.59 44.58 7.50
CA ALA A 451 -13.69 45.03 6.64
C ALA A 451 -14.68 45.98 7.33
N VAL A 452 -14.63 46.11 8.66
CA VAL A 452 -15.45 47.03 9.45
C VAL A 452 -14.67 48.34 9.65
N VAL A 453 -15.24 49.45 9.18
CA VAL A 453 -14.68 50.79 9.29
C VAL A 453 -15.60 51.66 10.14
N PRO A 454 -15.12 52.28 11.23
CA PRO A 454 -15.93 53.21 12.02
C PRO A 454 -16.26 54.48 11.22
N LEU A 455 -17.50 54.96 11.35
CA LEU A 455 -18.00 56.23 10.84
C LEU A 455 -18.28 57.19 12.02
N ALA A 456 -18.62 58.45 11.73
CA ALA A 456 -18.92 59.44 12.78
C ALA A 456 -20.08 59.01 13.71
N ASP A 457 -21.13 58.41 13.14
CA ASP A 457 -22.36 58.02 13.85
C ASP A 457 -22.68 56.52 13.69
N GLY A 458 -21.67 55.67 13.45
CA GLY A 458 -21.90 54.24 13.18
C GLY A 458 -20.72 53.49 12.56
N TRP A 459 -21.00 52.50 11.71
CA TRP A 459 -19.99 51.66 11.06
C TRP A 459 -20.34 51.37 9.59
N ARG A 460 -19.31 51.13 8.78
CA ARG A 460 -19.41 50.60 7.42
C ARG A 460 -18.74 49.23 7.35
N LEU A 461 -19.42 48.24 6.80
CA LEU A 461 -18.90 46.89 6.58
C LEU A 461 -19.01 46.52 5.10
N GLN A 462 -17.93 46.00 4.51
CA GLN A 462 -17.97 45.38 3.18
C GLN A 462 -17.94 43.86 3.29
N PHE A 463 -18.85 43.18 2.61
CA PHE A 463 -18.91 41.71 2.63
C PHE A 463 -19.32 41.14 1.27
N ALA A 464 -18.96 39.87 1.02
CA ALA A 464 -19.34 39.12 -0.18
C ALA A 464 -20.16 37.89 0.20
N GLY A 465 -21.41 37.83 -0.23
CA GLY A 465 -22.32 36.72 0.04
C GLY A 465 -23.76 37.05 -0.29
N THR A 466 -24.68 36.18 0.12
CA THR A 466 -26.13 36.33 -0.14
C THR A 466 -26.93 36.71 1.10
N ARG A 467 -26.33 36.68 2.28
CA ARG A 467 -26.99 37.07 3.53
C ARG A 467 -25.98 37.52 4.55
N ILE A 468 -26.39 38.45 5.41
CA ILE A 468 -25.62 38.87 6.58
C ILE A 468 -26.47 38.76 7.85
N ALA A 469 -25.87 38.27 8.92
CA ALA A 469 -26.44 38.26 10.27
C ALA A 469 -25.51 39.03 11.23
N LEU A 470 -26.08 39.93 12.01
CA LEU A 470 -25.37 40.67 13.07
C LEU A 470 -25.68 40.03 14.42
N VAL A 471 -24.64 39.69 15.19
CA VAL A 471 -24.77 39.16 16.54
C VAL A 471 -24.77 40.32 17.52
N VAL A 472 -25.84 40.48 18.31
CA VAL A 472 -26.03 41.62 19.22
C VAL A 472 -26.38 41.18 20.63
N ASP A 473 -25.90 41.92 21.64
CA ASP A 473 -26.24 41.66 23.05
C ASP A 473 -27.68 42.10 23.40
N GLN A 474 -28.16 43.19 22.77
CA GLN A 474 -29.52 43.72 22.92
C GLN A 474 -30.10 44.10 21.55
N ALA A 475 -31.37 43.76 21.32
CA ALA A 475 -32.05 43.91 20.03
C ALA A 475 -32.68 45.31 19.86
N ASP A 476 -31.95 46.37 20.22
CA ASP A 476 -32.42 47.73 19.99
C ASP A 476 -32.50 48.05 18.49
N PRO A 477 -33.45 48.90 18.04
CA PRO A 477 -33.61 49.20 16.63
C PRO A 477 -32.39 49.96 16.09
N VAL A 478 -31.63 49.30 15.22
CA VAL A 478 -30.50 49.91 14.50
C VAL A 478 -30.93 50.24 13.07
N ALA A 479 -30.65 51.45 12.60
CA ALA A 479 -30.91 51.80 11.21
C ALA A 479 -29.82 51.21 10.33
N VAL A 480 -30.21 50.31 9.42
CA VAL A 480 -29.28 49.61 8.52
C VAL A 480 -29.59 49.96 7.07
N THR A 481 -28.56 50.30 6.32
CA THR A 481 -28.65 50.36 4.85
C THR A 481 -27.70 49.35 4.22
N ILE A 482 -28.14 48.71 3.14
CA ILE A 482 -27.30 47.83 2.31
C ILE A 482 -27.30 48.40 0.89
N ASN A 483 -26.11 48.69 0.37
CA ASN A 483 -25.92 49.36 -0.92
C ASN A 483 -26.71 50.68 -1.04
N GLY A 484 -26.82 51.42 0.07
CA GLY A 484 -27.54 52.70 0.16
C GLY A 484 -29.06 52.57 0.30
N ASN A 485 -29.63 51.36 0.28
CA ASN A 485 -31.06 51.14 0.47
C ASN A 485 -31.34 50.76 1.93
N PRO A 486 -32.33 51.37 2.62
CA PRO A 486 -32.76 50.93 3.95
C PRO A 486 -33.23 49.47 3.93
N VAL A 487 -32.74 48.66 4.89
CA VAL A 487 -33.10 47.25 5.05
C VAL A 487 -33.60 47.01 6.46
N ALA A 488 -34.76 46.36 6.59
CA ALA A 488 -35.23 45.87 7.88
C ALA A 488 -34.60 44.50 8.16
N LEU A 489 -33.89 44.37 9.28
CA LEU A 489 -33.32 43.10 9.71
C LEU A 489 -34.35 42.31 10.51
N ARG A 490 -34.52 41.02 10.19
CA ARG A 490 -35.39 40.10 10.92
C ARG A 490 -34.67 39.63 12.19
N ARG A 491 -35.38 39.64 13.31
CA ARG A 491 -34.89 39.05 14.55
C ARG A 491 -34.91 37.52 14.45
N ASP A 492 -33.80 36.91 14.82
CA ASP A 492 -33.62 35.47 14.92
C ASP A 492 -32.85 35.12 16.19
N GLU A 493 -32.75 33.82 16.51
CA GLU A 493 -31.98 33.32 17.65
C GLU A 493 -31.24 32.05 17.26
N SER A 494 -29.94 31.98 17.57
CA SER A 494 -29.10 30.78 17.37
C SER A 494 -28.18 30.59 18.58
N ASP A 495 -28.16 29.39 19.16
CA ASP A 495 -27.39 29.03 20.36
C ASP A 495 -27.48 30.06 21.51
N GLY A 496 -28.69 30.58 21.75
CA GLY A 496 -28.96 31.55 22.82
C GLY A 496 -28.43 32.96 22.57
N ARG A 497 -27.94 33.26 21.36
CA ARG A 497 -27.52 34.60 20.93
C ARG A 497 -28.59 35.25 20.06
N ALA A 498 -28.84 36.55 20.28
CA ALA A 498 -29.77 37.33 19.46
C ALA A 498 -29.10 37.72 18.12
N LEU A 499 -29.80 37.43 17.02
CA LEU A 499 -29.34 37.72 15.66
C LEU A 499 -30.27 38.72 14.97
N LEU A 500 -29.69 39.63 14.20
CA LEU A 500 -30.39 40.50 13.26
C LEU A 500 -29.98 40.13 11.83
N VAL A 501 -30.90 39.55 11.07
CA VAL A 501 -30.61 38.84 9.82
C VAL A 501 -31.22 39.58 8.62
N SER A 502 -30.47 39.71 7.52
CA SER A 502 -30.99 40.27 6.28
C SER A 502 -31.87 39.28 5.51
N ASP A 503 -32.73 39.79 4.63
CA ASP A 503 -33.30 38.98 3.56
C ASP A 503 -32.20 38.49 2.59
N GLU A 504 -32.55 37.60 1.67
CA GLU A 504 -31.62 37.09 0.65
C GLU A 504 -31.24 38.19 -0.35
N LEU A 505 -29.94 38.34 -0.58
CA LEU A 505 -29.30 39.32 -1.44
C LEU A 505 -28.68 38.62 -2.67
N PRO A 506 -28.46 39.35 -3.79
CA PRO A 506 -27.72 38.81 -4.93
C PRO A 506 -26.27 38.47 -4.54
N ASP A 507 -25.80 37.29 -4.95
CA ASP A 507 -24.44 36.82 -4.65
C ASP A 507 -23.36 37.73 -5.26
N SER A 508 -22.92 38.71 -4.47
CA SER A 508 -22.08 39.83 -4.90
C SER A 508 -21.46 40.54 -3.69
N VAL A 509 -20.64 41.57 -3.95
CA VAL A 509 -20.11 42.44 -2.89
C VAL A 509 -21.16 43.47 -2.49
N HIS A 510 -21.30 43.66 -1.19
CA HIS A 510 -22.25 44.57 -0.57
C HIS A 510 -21.58 45.50 0.43
N VAL A 511 -22.15 46.70 0.57
CA VAL A 511 -21.76 47.69 1.59
C VAL A 511 -22.91 47.85 2.57
N LEU A 512 -22.69 47.44 3.81
CA LEU A 512 -23.60 47.68 4.92
C LEU A 512 -23.16 48.94 5.67
N GLU A 513 -24.09 49.86 5.91
CA GLU A 513 -23.89 50.99 6.83
C GLU A 513 -24.88 50.87 8.00
N LEU A 514 -24.33 50.85 9.21
CA LEU A 514 -25.04 50.69 10.47
C LEU A 514 -25.00 52.01 11.23
N GLN A 515 -26.16 52.59 11.56
CA GLN A 515 -26.27 53.82 12.36
C GLN A 515 -26.87 53.50 13.74
N GLY A 516 -26.14 53.82 14.82
CA GLY A 516 -26.57 53.57 16.20
C GLY A 516 -25.43 53.10 17.12
N SER A 517 -25.75 52.86 18.40
CA SER A 517 -24.85 52.28 19.41
C SER A 517 -25.68 51.35 20.31
N PRO A 518 -25.19 50.18 20.75
CA PRO A 518 -23.80 49.70 20.68
C PRO A 518 -23.44 48.94 19.39
N ALA A 519 -22.14 48.73 19.19
CA ALA A 519 -21.60 47.89 18.13
C ALA A 519 -22.06 46.43 18.29
N PRO A 520 -22.35 45.70 17.20
CA PRO A 520 -22.48 44.25 17.24
C PRO A 520 -21.23 43.57 17.81
N VAL A 521 -21.41 42.37 18.35
CA VAL A 521 -20.34 41.52 18.90
C VAL A 521 -19.55 40.87 17.77
N SER A 522 -20.26 40.32 16.79
CA SER A 522 -19.73 39.65 15.62
C SER A 522 -20.74 39.73 14.47
N PHE A 523 -20.33 39.28 13.29
CA PHE A 523 -21.23 39.15 12.14
C PHE A 523 -20.95 37.86 11.38
N ILE A 524 -21.97 37.37 10.69
CA ILE A 524 -21.92 36.12 9.92
C ILE A 524 -22.32 36.44 8.49
N VAL A 525 -21.54 35.97 7.54
CA VAL A 525 -21.82 36.07 6.11
C VAL A 525 -22.13 34.67 5.58
N GLU A 526 -23.30 34.52 4.96
CA GLU A 526 -23.75 33.25 4.37
C GLU A 526 -23.80 33.35 2.84
N ARG A 527 -23.71 32.19 2.18
CA ARG A 527 -23.92 32.07 0.74
C ARG A 527 -24.94 30.98 0.45
N SER A 528 -25.99 31.31 -0.32
CA SER A 528 -27.04 30.35 -0.63
C SER A 528 -26.51 29.28 -1.58
N ARG A 529 -26.91 28.02 -1.35
CA ARG A 529 -26.56 26.89 -2.21
C ARG A 529 -27.67 26.68 -3.24
N PRO A 530 -27.44 26.97 -4.53
CA PRO A 530 -28.46 26.77 -5.55
C PRO A 530 -28.90 25.31 -5.62
N TRP A 531 -30.22 25.08 -5.63
CA TRP A 531 -30.82 23.73 -5.68
C TRP A 531 -30.41 22.80 -4.53
N ALA A 532 -30.15 23.33 -3.33
CA ALA A 532 -29.74 22.56 -2.15
C ALA A 532 -30.49 21.23 -1.95
N PHE A 533 -31.83 21.23 -2.06
CA PHE A 533 -32.65 20.02 -1.94
C PHE A 533 -32.21 18.88 -2.88
N TRP A 534 -31.87 19.19 -4.14
CA TRP A 534 -31.42 18.16 -5.08
C TRP A 534 -30.03 17.65 -4.73
N TRP A 535 -29.16 18.49 -4.19
CA TRP A 535 -27.82 18.08 -3.77
C TRP A 535 -27.86 17.21 -2.51
N ASP A 536 -28.67 17.59 -1.53
CA ASP A 536 -28.78 16.88 -0.26
C ASP A 536 -29.49 15.52 -0.41
N TYR A 537 -30.51 15.44 -1.27
CA TYR A 537 -31.37 14.25 -1.37
C TYR A 537 -31.31 13.53 -2.73
N GLY A 538 -30.67 14.10 -3.76
CA GLY A 538 -30.63 13.53 -5.11
C GLY A 538 -29.92 12.18 -5.17
N ALA A 539 -28.78 12.05 -4.50
CA ALA A 539 -28.05 10.79 -4.37
C ALA A 539 -28.91 9.72 -3.68
N LEU A 540 -29.61 10.06 -2.60
CA LEU A 540 -30.54 9.17 -1.89
C LEU A 540 -31.72 8.76 -2.78
N GLY A 541 -32.29 9.69 -3.54
CA GLY A 541 -33.34 9.42 -4.51
C GLY A 541 -32.90 8.44 -5.60
N LEU A 542 -31.70 8.63 -6.15
CA LEU A 542 -31.11 7.71 -7.14
C LEU A 542 -30.85 6.32 -6.53
N LEU A 543 -30.33 6.26 -5.30
CA LEU A 543 -30.14 4.99 -4.58
C LEU A 543 -31.47 4.28 -4.32
N ALA A 544 -32.51 5.00 -3.90
CA ALA A 544 -33.85 4.44 -3.71
C ALA A 544 -34.43 3.91 -5.02
N LEU A 545 -34.30 4.65 -6.13
CA LEU A 545 -34.72 4.21 -7.46
C LEU A 545 -33.94 2.97 -7.92
N MET A 546 -32.63 2.91 -7.65
CA MET A 546 -31.80 1.73 -7.92
C MET A 546 -32.24 0.53 -7.08
N ALA A 547 -32.58 0.73 -5.81
CA ALA A 547 -33.07 -0.34 -4.94
C ALA A 547 -34.42 -0.89 -5.43
N VAL A 548 -35.37 -0.01 -5.78
CA VAL A 548 -36.68 -0.40 -6.33
C VAL A 548 -36.54 -1.09 -7.68
N SER A 549 -35.75 -0.53 -8.60
CA SER A 549 -35.47 -1.12 -9.91
C SER A 549 -34.73 -2.46 -9.78
N GLY A 550 -33.79 -2.56 -8.83
CA GLY A 550 -33.10 -3.80 -8.47
C GLY A 550 -34.06 -4.86 -7.96
N ALA A 551 -34.95 -4.53 -7.02
CA ALA A 551 -35.98 -5.43 -6.51
C ALA A 551 -36.94 -5.88 -7.63
N ALA A 552 -37.39 -4.95 -8.49
CA ALA A 552 -38.20 -5.27 -9.65
C ALA A 552 -37.46 -6.20 -10.64
N THR A 553 -36.15 -6.01 -10.81
CA THR A 553 -35.27 -6.87 -11.62
C THR A 553 -35.23 -8.28 -11.01
N MET A 554 -35.05 -8.39 -9.69
CA MET A 554 -35.05 -9.66 -8.96
C MET A 554 -36.40 -10.39 -9.04
N LEU A 555 -37.52 -9.67 -9.05
CA LEU A 555 -38.86 -10.25 -9.22
C LEU A 555 -39.16 -10.65 -10.67
N ALA A 556 -38.61 -9.93 -11.65
CA ALA A 556 -38.77 -10.20 -13.07
C ALA A 556 -37.82 -11.30 -13.59
N ALA A 557 -36.72 -11.56 -12.89
CA ALA A 557 -35.70 -12.52 -13.28
C ALA A 557 -36.16 -14.00 -13.28
N PRO A 558 -36.91 -14.54 -12.30
CA PRO A 558 -37.16 -15.99 -12.18
C PRO A 558 -37.80 -16.63 -13.41
N PRO A 559 -38.83 -16.06 -14.08
CA PRO A 559 -39.39 -16.64 -15.29
C PRO A 559 -38.37 -16.71 -16.43
N VAL A 560 -37.54 -15.67 -16.58
CA VAL A 560 -36.46 -15.62 -17.59
C VAL A 560 -35.37 -16.62 -17.23
N LEU A 561 -34.96 -16.69 -15.97
CA LEU A 561 -33.99 -17.66 -15.46
C LEU A 561 -34.48 -19.10 -15.61
N VAL A 562 -35.78 -19.37 -15.41
CA VAL A 562 -36.38 -20.68 -15.67
C VAL A 562 -36.35 -20.99 -17.15
N LEU A 563 -36.73 -20.07 -18.03
CA LEU A 563 -36.65 -20.27 -19.49
C LEU A 563 -35.21 -20.47 -19.96
N MET A 564 -34.27 -19.68 -19.45
CA MET A 564 -32.84 -19.83 -19.69
C MET A 564 -32.36 -21.18 -19.16
N SER A 565 -32.78 -21.61 -17.96
CA SER A 565 -32.40 -22.90 -17.39
C SER A 565 -32.94 -24.06 -18.22
N GLN A 566 -34.16 -23.96 -18.76
CA GLN A 566 -34.74 -24.96 -19.66
C GLN A 566 -33.99 -24.99 -21.00
N HIS A 567 -33.64 -23.81 -21.54
CA HIS A 567 -32.88 -23.71 -22.78
C HIS A 567 -31.46 -24.24 -22.61
N VAL A 568 -30.76 -23.85 -21.54
CA VAL A 568 -29.44 -24.35 -21.15
C VAL A 568 -29.50 -25.85 -20.89
N ARG A 569 -30.55 -26.36 -20.25
CA ARG A 569 -30.73 -27.81 -20.04
C ARG A 569 -30.91 -28.55 -21.35
N ARG A 570 -31.71 -28.06 -22.30
CA ARG A 570 -31.85 -28.64 -23.64
C ARG A 570 -30.54 -28.59 -24.42
N LEU A 571 -29.85 -27.46 -24.42
CA LEU A 571 -28.53 -27.32 -25.05
C LEU A 571 -27.52 -28.27 -24.43
N ARG A 572 -27.52 -28.40 -23.10
CA ARG A 572 -26.70 -29.36 -22.36
C ARG A 572 -27.01 -30.80 -22.76
N GLU A 573 -28.28 -31.19 -22.80
CA GLU A 573 -28.70 -32.53 -23.23
C GLU A 573 -28.28 -32.80 -24.69
N GLN A 574 -28.42 -31.82 -25.58
CA GLN A 574 -27.94 -31.91 -26.97
C GLN A 574 -26.42 -32.02 -27.07
N MET A 575 -25.68 -31.23 -26.30
CA MET A 575 -24.21 -31.27 -26.25
C MET A 575 -23.70 -32.59 -25.67
N LEU A 576 -24.34 -33.10 -24.62
CA LEU A 576 -24.03 -34.41 -24.04
C LEU A 576 -24.30 -35.54 -25.05
N ALA A 577 -25.41 -35.47 -25.81
CA ALA A 577 -25.77 -36.45 -26.83
C ALA A 577 -24.82 -36.44 -28.04
N ARG A 578 -24.30 -35.26 -28.45
CA ARG A 578 -23.33 -35.12 -29.55
C ARG A 578 -21.93 -35.65 -29.19
N GLY A 579 -21.63 -35.86 -27.91
CA GLY A 579 -20.32 -36.29 -27.46
C GLY A 579 -19.20 -35.27 -27.73
N GLY A 580 -17.94 -35.69 -27.63
CA GLY A 580 -16.77 -34.83 -27.86
C GLY A 580 -16.42 -33.90 -26.69
N TRP A 581 -15.60 -32.87 -26.95
CA TRP A 581 -15.07 -31.97 -25.92
C TRP A 581 -16.13 -31.00 -25.35
N LEU A 582 -17.11 -30.60 -26.16
CA LEU A 582 -18.24 -29.77 -25.69
C LEU A 582 -19.09 -30.50 -24.65
N ALA A 583 -19.32 -31.81 -24.84
CA ALA A 583 -20.00 -32.65 -23.85
C ALA A 583 -19.26 -32.67 -22.49
N TYR A 584 -17.92 -32.56 -22.50
CA TYR A 584 -17.12 -32.50 -21.28
C TYR A 584 -17.31 -31.18 -20.52
N LEU A 585 -17.40 -30.05 -21.25
CA LEU A 585 -17.59 -28.72 -20.64
C LEU A 585 -18.92 -28.57 -19.90
N VAL A 586 -19.95 -29.30 -20.33
CA VAL A 586 -21.29 -29.24 -19.74
C VAL A 586 -21.59 -30.36 -18.73
N ARG A 587 -20.58 -31.18 -18.38
CA ARG A 587 -20.72 -32.15 -17.27
C ARG A 587 -20.94 -31.41 -15.96
N THR A 588 -21.69 -32.03 -15.05
CA THR A 588 -22.00 -31.43 -13.74
C THR A 588 -20.74 -31.06 -12.98
N ASP A 589 -19.75 -31.96 -12.93
CA ASP A 589 -18.50 -31.72 -12.21
C ASP A 589 -17.69 -30.56 -12.84
N THR A 590 -17.69 -30.42 -14.17
CA THR A 590 -17.02 -29.30 -14.85
C THR A 590 -17.73 -27.97 -14.59
N LEU A 591 -19.06 -27.94 -14.65
CA LEU A 591 -19.83 -26.73 -14.36
C LEU A 591 -19.67 -26.28 -12.90
N VAL A 592 -19.71 -27.22 -11.96
CA VAL A 592 -19.47 -26.94 -10.55
C VAL A 592 -18.02 -26.47 -10.33
N ALA A 593 -17.04 -27.08 -10.98
CA ALA A 593 -15.65 -26.61 -10.94
C ALA A 593 -15.54 -25.18 -11.50
N SER A 594 -16.14 -24.87 -12.64
CA SER A 594 -16.13 -23.50 -13.18
C SER A 594 -16.80 -22.49 -12.22
N GLY A 595 -17.92 -22.86 -11.59
CA GLY A 595 -18.58 -22.04 -10.58
C GLY A 595 -17.72 -21.82 -9.33
N MET A 596 -17.03 -22.86 -8.87
CA MET A 596 -16.07 -22.78 -7.76
C MET A 596 -14.86 -21.90 -8.13
N LEU A 597 -14.33 -22.03 -9.35
CA LEU A 597 -13.24 -21.17 -9.83
C LEU A 597 -13.67 -19.71 -9.85
N PHE A 598 -14.86 -19.42 -10.36
CA PHE A 598 -15.43 -18.08 -10.35
C PHE A 598 -15.62 -17.55 -8.92
N ALA A 599 -16.11 -18.39 -8.01
CA ALA A 599 -16.27 -18.06 -6.60
C ALA A 599 -14.93 -17.74 -5.92
N VAL A 600 -13.88 -18.52 -6.21
CA VAL A 600 -12.51 -18.27 -5.75
C VAL A 600 -11.97 -16.96 -6.32
N ILE A 601 -12.16 -16.67 -7.61
CA ILE A 601 -11.74 -15.41 -8.23
C ILE A 601 -12.44 -14.22 -7.57
N ILE A 602 -13.75 -14.32 -7.30
CA ILE A 602 -14.49 -13.28 -6.57
C ILE A 602 -13.89 -13.10 -5.17
N ALA A 603 -13.77 -14.20 -4.40
CA ALA A 603 -13.28 -14.16 -3.04
C ALA A 603 -11.86 -13.57 -2.94
N TYR A 604 -11.02 -13.92 -3.89
CA TYR A 604 -9.62 -13.53 -3.89
C TYR A 604 -9.43 -12.12 -4.45
N ARG A 605 -10.13 -11.73 -5.53
CA ARG A 605 -9.82 -10.51 -6.32
C ARG A 605 -10.88 -9.41 -6.33
N ALA A 606 -12.17 -9.69 -6.11
CA ALA A 606 -13.25 -8.76 -6.48
C ALA A 606 -13.25 -7.42 -5.74
N SER A 607 -12.57 -7.30 -4.60
CA SER A 607 -12.23 -6.05 -3.89
C SER A 607 -11.63 -6.43 -2.52
N PRO A 608 -10.88 -5.56 -1.81
CA PRO A 608 -10.65 -5.70 -0.36
C PRO A 608 -11.97 -5.65 0.46
N GLN A 609 -13.09 -5.28 -0.16
CA GLN A 609 -14.41 -5.27 0.49
C GLN A 609 -14.81 -6.66 1.00
N VAL A 610 -15.03 -6.73 2.31
CA VAL A 610 -15.44 -7.94 3.04
C VAL A 610 -16.71 -8.57 2.45
N PRO A 611 -17.78 -7.84 2.06
CA PRO A 611 -19.00 -8.45 1.54
C PRO A 611 -18.79 -9.29 0.27
N LEU A 612 -17.96 -8.81 -0.67
CA LEU A 612 -17.67 -9.53 -1.92
C LEU A 612 -16.80 -10.76 -1.65
N THR A 613 -15.82 -10.63 -0.74
CA THR A 613 -15.00 -11.75 -0.31
C THR A 613 -15.87 -12.85 0.31
N LEU A 614 -16.76 -12.48 1.22
CA LEU A 614 -17.71 -13.40 1.85
C LEU A 614 -18.70 -14.01 0.85
N ALA A 615 -19.20 -13.25 -0.12
CA ALA A 615 -20.09 -13.75 -1.15
C ALA A 615 -19.40 -14.83 -2.03
N GLY A 616 -18.14 -14.60 -2.41
CA GLY A 616 -17.33 -15.59 -3.13
C GLY A 616 -17.10 -16.85 -2.31
N LEU A 617 -16.72 -16.71 -1.04
CA LEU A 617 -16.50 -17.87 -0.15
C LEU A 617 -17.79 -18.64 0.14
N LEU A 618 -18.91 -17.94 0.33
CA LEU A 618 -20.22 -18.55 0.53
C LEU A 618 -20.66 -19.34 -0.71
N LEU A 619 -20.49 -18.76 -1.90
CA LEU A 619 -20.77 -19.46 -3.16
C LEU A 619 -19.89 -20.71 -3.29
N PHE A 620 -18.59 -20.60 -3.00
CA PHE A 620 -17.68 -21.75 -2.99
C PHE A 620 -18.12 -22.81 -1.99
N ALA A 621 -18.51 -22.43 -0.76
CA ALA A 621 -18.96 -23.34 0.28
C ALA A 621 -20.26 -24.07 -0.09
N ILE A 622 -21.24 -23.38 -0.67
CA ILE A 622 -22.48 -23.99 -1.16
C ILE A 622 -22.16 -25.03 -2.23
N LEU A 623 -21.33 -24.67 -3.22
CA LEU A 623 -20.91 -25.60 -4.27
C LEU A 623 -20.10 -26.77 -3.71
N ALA A 624 -19.28 -26.52 -2.68
CA ALA A 624 -18.47 -27.54 -2.01
C ALA A 624 -19.34 -28.57 -1.30
N VAL A 625 -20.41 -28.16 -0.61
CA VAL A 625 -21.38 -29.09 0.00
C VAL A 625 -22.08 -29.95 -1.07
N ILE A 626 -22.35 -29.37 -2.25
CA ILE A 626 -22.97 -30.10 -3.37
C ILE A 626 -22.00 -31.13 -3.99
N ARG A 627 -20.73 -30.75 -4.23
CA ARG A 627 -19.70 -31.62 -4.80
C ARG A 627 -18.37 -31.49 -4.03
N PRO A 628 -18.22 -32.14 -2.86
CA PRO A 628 -17.05 -31.95 -2.00
C PRO A 628 -15.75 -32.46 -2.64
N ARG A 629 -15.83 -33.50 -3.48
CA ARG A 629 -14.70 -33.98 -4.29
C ARG A 629 -14.13 -32.90 -5.22
N VAL A 630 -14.99 -32.09 -5.85
CA VAL A 630 -14.58 -31.03 -6.78
C VAL A 630 -13.93 -29.87 -6.01
N ALA A 631 -14.45 -29.53 -4.83
CA ALA A 631 -13.86 -28.51 -3.97
C ALA A 631 -12.40 -28.80 -3.62
N LEU A 632 -12.08 -30.07 -3.38
CA LEU A 632 -10.73 -30.50 -3.05
C LEU A 632 -9.70 -30.21 -4.16
N LEU A 633 -10.12 -30.10 -5.42
CA LEU A 633 -9.24 -29.73 -6.53
C LEU A 633 -8.64 -28.32 -6.38
N PHE A 634 -9.36 -27.42 -5.73
CA PHE A 634 -8.94 -26.03 -5.62
C PHE A 634 -7.85 -25.82 -4.59
N VAL A 635 -7.67 -26.74 -3.65
CA VAL A 635 -6.57 -26.71 -2.67
C VAL A 635 -5.21 -26.79 -3.39
N PRO A 636 -4.87 -27.87 -4.11
CA PRO A 636 -3.58 -27.96 -4.79
C PRO A 636 -3.44 -27.02 -5.99
N LEU A 637 -4.55 -26.59 -6.60
CA LEU A 637 -4.55 -25.60 -7.68
C LEU A 637 -4.04 -24.23 -7.20
N THR A 638 -4.37 -23.84 -5.97
CA THR A 638 -4.06 -22.52 -5.40
C THR A 638 -2.80 -22.50 -4.54
N LEU A 639 -2.12 -23.64 -4.35
CA LEU A 639 -0.87 -23.71 -3.58
C LEU A 639 0.21 -22.72 -4.03
N PRO A 640 0.47 -22.51 -5.34
CA PRO A 640 1.49 -21.54 -5.77
C PRO A 640 1.24 -20.10 -5.33
N LEU A 641 0.02 -19.79 -4.85
CA LEU A 641 -0.35 -18.47 -4.34
C LEU A 641 -0.07 -18.31 -2.83
N TYR A 642 0.59 -19.27 -2.17
CA TYR A 642 0.78 -19.18 -0.71
C TYR A 642 1.59 -17.96 -0.25
N PHE A 643 2.49 -17.44 -1.10
CA PHE A 643 3.23 -16.20 -0.86
C PHE A 643 2.40 -14.94 -1.09
N ILE A 644 1.19 -15.07 -1.61
CA ILE A 644 0.27 -13.96 -1.90
C ILE A 644 -1.01 -14.20 -1.07
N PRO A 645 -0.95 -14.07 0.26
CA PRO A 645 -2.12 -14.32 1.10
C PRO A 645 -3.22 -13.30 0.84
N LYS A 646 -4.48 -13.72 1.01
CA LYS A 646 -5.60 -12.78 1.01
C LYS A 646 -5.62 -12.05 2.36
N LEU A 647 -5.48 -10.74 2.32
CA LEU A 647 -5.75 -9.88 3.47
C LEU A 647 -7.27 -9.75 3.63
N ILE A 648 -7.78 -10.18 4.78
CA ILE A 648 -9.16 -9.98 5.21
C ILE A 648 -9.10 -9.07 6.43
N PHE A 649 -9.96 -8.04 6.48
CA PHE A 649 -9.99 -7.01 7.53
C PHE A 649 -8.83 -6.01 7.42
N ASP A 650 -9.06 -4.91 6.72
CA ASP A 650 -8.18 -3.73 6.73
C ASP A 650 -8.46 -2.88 7.99
N SER A 651 -7.48 -2.07 8.39
CA SER A 651 -7.54 -0.99 9.40
C SER A 651 -8.84 -0.18 9.38
N ARG A 652 -9.48 -0.03 8.21
CA ARG A 652 -10.77 0.66 8.00
C ARG A 652 -11.97 0.08 8.76
N LEU A 653 -11.89 -1.16 9.25
CA LEU A 653 -12.93 -1.78 10.09
C LEU A 653 -12.54 -1.88 11.57
N GLY A 654 -11.38 -1.33 11.97
CA GLY A 654 -11.00 -1.15 13.38
C GLY A 654 -10.72 -2.44 14.17
N LEU A 655 -10.52 -3.59 13.51
CA LEU A 655 -10.35 -4.89 14.20
C LEU A 655 -8.88 -5.23 14.53
N ARG A 656 -7.93 -4.95 13.61
CA ARG A 656 -6.47 -5.13 13.79
C ARG A 656 -5.68 -4.27 12.80
N GLU A 657 -4.59 -3.64 13.24
CA GLU A 657 -3.72 -2.78 12.41
C GLU A 657 -3.06 -3.52 11.24
N SER A 658 -2.66 -4.80 11.41
CA SER A 658 -1.96 -5.57 10.38
C SER A 658 -2.87 -6.32 9.39
N GLY A 659 -4.19 -6.28 9.62
CA GLY A 659 -5.16 -7.18 8.99
C GLY A 659 -4.91 -8.68 9.23
N LEU A 660 -5.81 -9.53 8.73
CA LEU A 660 -5.71 -10.99 8.82
C LEU A 660 -5.28 -11.57 7.47
N ALA A 661 -4.02 -12.00 7.36
CA ALA A 661 -3.50 -12.66 6.16
C ALA A 661 -3.84 -14.16 6.18
N LEU A 662 -4.70 -14.60 5.26
CA LEU A 662 -5.08 -16.00 5.13
C LEU A 662 -4.60 -16.58 3.78
N PRO A 663 -3.78 -17.64 3.79
CA PRO A 663 -3.44 -18.37 2.57
C PRO A 663 -4.69 -18.99 1.95
N LEU A 664 -4.90 -18.74 0.66
CA LEU A 664 -6.12 -19.14 -0.04
C LEU A 664 -6.35 -20.66 0.03
N HIS A 665 -5.30 -21.47 -0.19
CA HIS A 665 -5.40 -22.93 -0.17
C HIS A 665 -5.85 -23.48 1.20
N GLU A 666 -5.48 -22.82 2.30
CA GLU A 666 -5.87 -23.22 3.66
C GLU A 666 -7.36 -22.98 3.89
N LEU A 667 -7.86 -21.81 3.48
CA LEU A 667 -9.28 -21.46 3.57
C LEU A 667 -10.14 -22.43 2.75
N LEU A 668 -9.71 -22.74 1.53
CA LEU A 668 -10.41 -23.70 0.66
C LEU A 668 -10.35 -25.13 1.21
N LEU A 669 -9.27 -25.52 1.89
CA LEU A 669 -9.16 -26.80 2.57
C LEU A 669 -10.14 -26.91 3.75
N VAL A 670 -10.24 -25.87 4.58
CA VAL A 670 -11.20 -25.82 5.69
C VAL A 670 -12.64 -25.94 5.17
N ILE A 671 -12.98 -25.20 4.11
CA ILE A 671 -14.32 -25.27 3.50
C ILE A 671 -14.56 -26.65 2.89
N ALA A 672 -13.58 -27.24 2.20
CA ALA A 672 -13.69 -28.58 1.63
C ALA A 672 -13.86 -29.65 2.71
N LEU A 673 -13.12 -29.55 3.83
CA LEU A 673 -13.25 -30.43 4.99
C LEU A 673 -14.62 -30.32 5.63
N PHE A 674 -15.10 -29.10 5.87
CA PHE A 674 -16.44 -28.85 6.40
C PHE A 674 -17.53 -29.43 5.47
N ALA A 675 -17.42 -29.16 4.17
CA ALA A 675 -18.35 -29.67 3.17
C ALA A 675 -18.35 -31.21 3.11
N ALA A 676 -17.18 -31.84 3.21
CA ALA A 676 -17.05 -33.30 3.31
C ALA A 676 -17.76 -33.84 4.56
N GLY A 677 -17.57 -33.19 5.71
CA GLY A 677 -18.22 -33.55 6.97
C GLY A 677 -19.75 -33.40 6.93
N VAL A 678 -20.26 -32.28 6.41
CA VAL A 678 -21.71 -32.06 6.22
C VAL A 678 -22.29 -33.11 5.30
N ARG A 679 -21.62 -33.42 4.19
CA ARG A 679 -22.07 -34.44 3.24
C ARG A 679 -22.13 -35.83 3.88
N LEU A 680 -21.12 -36.18 4.66
CA LEU A 680 -21.08 -37.43 5.43
C LEU A 680 -22.28 -37.52 6.39
N VAL A 681 -22.57 -36.45 7.14
CA VAL A 681 -23.74 -36.41 8.04
C VAL A 681 -25.05 -36.58 7.27
N ILE A 682 -25.23 -35.86 6.15
CA ILE A 682 -26.43 -35.97 5.29
C ILE A 682 -26.63 -37.42 4.82
N GLU A 683 -25.57 -38.10 4.40
CA GLU A 683 -25.67 -39.47 3.89
C GLU A 683 -25.89 -40.51 5.00
N VAL A 684 -25.28 -40.32 6.18
CA VAL A 684 -25.59 -41.13 7.37
C VAL A 684 -27.06 -40.95 7.78
N MET A 685 -27.56 -39.72 7.81
CA MET A 685 -28.97 -39.44 8.12
C MET A 685 -29.92 -40.01 7.06
N ALA A 686 -29.61 -39.88 5.77
CA ALA A 686 -30.43 -40.43 4.68
C ALA A 686 -30.50 -41.97 4.75
N HIS A 687 -29.39 -42.62 5.10
CA HIS A 687 -29.33 -44.05 5.36
C HIS A 687 -30.20 -44.44 6.57
N TRP A 688 -30.11 -43.71 7.68
CA TRP A 688 -30.91 -43.93 8.88
C TRP A 688 -32.42 -43.75 8.63
N LEU A 689 -32.78 -42.76 7.81
CA LEU A 689 -34.17 -42.43 7.44
C LEU A 689 -34.73 -43.33 6.32
N LYS A 690 -33.98 -44.32 5.82
CA LYS A 690 -34.36 -45.22 4.71
C LYS A 690 -34.84 -44.48 3.45
N ARG A 691 -34.38 -43.25 3.23
CA ARG A 691 -34.71 -42.45 2.04
C ARG A 691 -33.50 -42.44 1.10
N PRO A 692 -33.45 -43.30 0.07
CA PRO A 692 -32.34 -43.28 -0.86
C PRO A 692 -32.31 -41.93 -1.59
N LEU A 693 -31.19 -41.23 -1.50
CA LEU A 693 -30.93 -40.05 -2.32
C LEU A 693 -30.91 -40.48 -3.79
N ARG A 694 -31.65 -39.76 -4.65
CA ARG A 694 -31.86 -40.10 -6.08
C ARG A 694 -30.63 -39.95 -6.97
N GLU A 695 -29.50 -39.42 -6.49
CA GLU A 695 -28.24 -39.45 -7.21
C GLU A 695 -27.37 -40.64 -6.77
N PRO A 696 -26.88 -41.48 -7.70
CA PRO A 696 -26.01 -42.59 -7.35
C PRO A 696 -24.62 -42.08 -6.92
N GLN A 697 -24.11 -42.62 -5.80
CA GLN A 697 -22.67 -42.73 -5.46
C GLN A 697 -21.88 -41.42 -5.24
N VAL A 698 -22.15 -40.66 -4.16
CA VAL A 698 -21.35 -39.44 -3.84
C VAL A 698 -20.54 -39.56 -2.53
N LEU A 699 -21.10 -40.07 -1.44
CA LEU A 699 -20.49 -41.12 -0.66
C LEU A 699 -21.56 -42.19 -0.44
N THR A 700 -21.57 -43.24 -1.28
CA THR A 700 -21.68 -44.52 -0.58
C THR A 700 -20.47 -44.49 0.32
N LEU A 701 -20.64 -44.36 1.65
CA LEU A 701 -19.69 -44.98 2.57
C LEU A 701 -19.43 -46.32 1.89
N PRO A 702 -18.26 -46.52 1.27
CA PRO A 702 -18.06 -47.79 0.61
C PRO A 702 -18.32 -48.83 1.70
N ASP A 703 -18.67 -50.05 1.34
CA ASP A 703 -18.51 -51.15 2.29
C ASP A 703 -17.09 -51.09 2.95
N ASN A 704 -16.15 -50.35 2.34
CA ASN A 704 -14.83 -49.88 2.78
C ASN A 704 -14.74 -48.81 3.89
N ALA A 705 -15.76 -48.07 4.33
CA ALA A 705 -15.56 -47.21 5.53
C ALA A 705 -15.65 -48.07 6.80
N MET A 706 -16.61 -49.00 6.80
CA MET A 706 -16.72 -50.04 7.83
C MET A 706 -15.65 -51.14 7.63
N HIS A 707 -15.24 -51.45 6.38
CA HIS A 707 -14.10 -52.35 6.13
C HIS A 707 -12.72 -51.69 6.34
N ALA A 708 -12.52 -50.38 6.14
CA ALA A 708 -11.26 -49.71 6.50
C ALA A 708 -11.08 -49.63 8.03
N LEU A 709 -12.20 -49.52 8.77
CA LEU A 709 -12.22 -49.69 10.22
C LEU A 709 -12.07 -51.16 10.66
N ARG A 710 -12.54 -52.14 9.88
CA ARG A 710 -12.39 -53.59 10.19
C ARG A 710 -11.05 -54.19 9.76
N ASP A 711 -10.38 -53.62 8.75
CA ASP A 711 -9.10 -54.07 8.20
C ASP A 711 -7.96 -53.12 8.61
N LEU A 712 -8.01 -52.67 9.88
CA LEU A 712 -7.01 -51.82 10.54
C LEU A 712 -5.58 -52.37 10.37
N ARG A 713 -5.42 -53.68 10.26
CA ARG A 713 -4.10 -54.33 10.06
C ARG A 713 -3.48 -54.05 8.69
N GLN A 714 -4.26 -53.99 7.60
CA GLN A 714 -3.73 -53.70 6.27
C GLN A 714 -3.39 -52.21 6.08
N THR A 715 -4.18 -51.33 6.68
CA THR A 715 -4.02 -49.86 6.56
C THR A 715 -3.00 -49.27 7.55
N TRP A 716 -2.66 -49.96 8.65
CA TRP A 716 -1.63 -49.50 9.60
C TRP A 716 -0.27 -49.27 8.95
N SER A 717 0.08 -50.07 7.95
CA SER A 717 1.35 -49.93 7.22
C SER A 717 1.49 -48.61 6.46
N PHE A 718 0.39 -47.91 6.23
CA PHE A 718 0.33 -46.57 5.64
C PHE A 718 0.20 -45.48 6.70
N TRP A 719 -0.72 -45.63 7.65
CA TRP A 719 -0.98 -44.58 8.65
C TRP A 719 0.10 -44.48 9.72
N LEU A 720 0.78 -45.57 10.09
CA LEU A 720 1.78 -45.54 11.15
C LEU A 720 2.96 -44.61 10.83
N PRO A 721 3.64 -44.68 9.67
CA PRO A 721 4.68 -43.71 9.32
C PRO A 721 4.21 -42.25 9.32
N ILE A 722 2.96 -42.02 8.90
CA ILE A 722 2.34 -40.68 8.86
C ILE A 722 2.14 -40.15 10.29
N LEU A 723 1.59 -40.98 11.18
CA LEU A 723 1.39 -40.64 12.59
C LEU A 723 2.72 -40.37 13.30
N LEU A 724 3.77 -41.16 13.03
CA LEU A 724 5.10 -40.94 13.61
C LEU A 724 5.70 -39.59 13.17
N VAL A 725 5.53 -39.21 11.91
CA VAL A 725 5.93 -37.87 11.44
C VAL A 725 5.11 -36.77 12.14
N GLY A 726 3.80 -36.96 12.29
CA GLY A 726 2.96 -36.03 13.04
C GLY A 726 3.37 -35.88 14.50
N LEU A 727 3.71 -36.98 15.18
CA LEU A 727 4.23 -36.98 16.55
C LEU A 727 5.60 -36.28 16.65
N ALA A 728 6.48 -36.48 15.68
CA ALA A 728 7.76 -35.78 15.61
C ALA A 728 7.59 -34.27 15.38
N ALA A 729 6.60 -33.86 14.60
CA ALA A 729 6.26 -32.44 14.41
C ALA A 729 5.69 -31.81 15.70
N VAL A 730 4.82 -32.53 16.43
CA VAL A 730 4.34 -32.10 17.76
C VAL A 730 5.50 -32.00 18.74
N TRP A 731 6.43 -32.96 18.73
CA TRP A 731 7.67 -32.87 19.51
C TRP A 731 8.46 -31.59 19.19
N GLY A 732 8.58 -31.24 17.90
CA GLY A 732 9.19 -29.97 17.47
C GLY A 732 8.52 -28.72 18.05
N VAL A 733 7.22 -28.73 18.35
CA VAL A 733 6.54 -27.64 19.08
C VAL A 733 6.86 -27.68 20.57
N VAL A 734 6.94 -28.88 21.17
CA VAL A 734 7.21 -29.06 22.60
C VAL A 734 8.61 -28.54 22.97
N ILE A 735 9.61 -28.77 22.11
CA ILE A 735 10.99 -28.34 22.35
C ILE A 735 11.29 -26.91 21.89
N ALA A 736 10.38 -26.26 21.16
CA ALA A 736 10.58 -24.91 20.68
C ALA A 736 10.53 -23.89 21.83
N GLU A 737 11.52 -22.98 21.85
CA GLU A 737 11.55 -21.86 22.79
C GLU A 737 10.33 -20.94 22.56
N GLN A 738 10.06 -20.58 21.30
CA GLN A 738 8.86 -19.83 20.92
C GLN A 738 7.75 -20.74 20.37
N ARG A 739 6.75 -21.02 21.21
CA ARG A 739 5.61 -21.89 20.82
C ARG A 739 4.69 -21.30 19.75
N GLY A 740 4.56 -19.97 19.67
CA GLY A 740 3.69 -19.30 18.69
C GLY A 740 4.11 -19.58 17.24
N PRO A 741 5.33 -19.21 16.82
CA PRO A 741 5.89 -19.54 15.51
C PRO A 741 5.90 -21.05 15.23
N ALA A 742 6.25 -21.86 16.22
CA ALA A 742 6.26 -23.32 16.10
C ALA A 742 4.85 -23.91 15.79
N LEU A 743 3.80 -23.42 16.44
CA LEU A 743 2.41 -23.82 16.16
C LEU A 743 1.96 -23.39 14.76
N ARG A 744 2.42 -22.22 14.29
CA ARG A 744 2.16 -21.76 12.92
C ARG A 744 2.81 -22.69 11.90
N GLU A 745 4.07 -23.06 12.10
CA GLU A 745 4.75 -24.01 11.23
C GLU A 745 4.14 -25.41 11.27
N LEU A 746 3.75 -25.91 12.46
CA LEU A 746 3.03 -27.18 12.61
C LEU A 746 1.75 -27.18 11.75
N ARG A 747 0.96 -26.10 11.84
CA ARG A 747 -0.28 -25.94 11.07
C ARG A 747 -0.02 -25.97 9.56
N TRP A 748 0.97 -25.21 9.09
CA TRP A 748 1.26 -25.03 7.67
C TRP A 748 1.96 -26.20 7.00
N MET A 749 2.91 -26.84 7.69
CA MET A 749 3.77 -27.87 7.09
C MET A 749 3.27 -29.28 7.35
N PHE A 750 2.49 -29.52 8.40
CA PHE A 750 2.05 -30.86 8.77
C PHE A 750 0.53 -30.99 8.77
N VAL A 751 -0.17 -30.22 9.62
CA VAL A 751 -1.62 -30.40 9.81
C VAL A 751 -2.40 -30.21 8.51
N GLY A 752 -2.22 -29.07 7.83
CA GLY A 752 -2.92 -28.78 6.57
C GLY A 752 -2.69 -29.85 5.49
N PRO A 753 -1.44 -30.14 5.11
CA PRO A 753 -1.12 -31.17 4.12
C PRO A 753 -1.64 -32.58 4.47
N MET A 754 -1.52 -33.00 5.73
CA MET A 754 -1.97 -34.32 6.19
C MET A 754 -3.51 -34.41 6.20
N VAL A 755 -4.20 -33.35 6.63
CA VAL A 755 -5.67 -33.26 6.54
C VAL A 755 -6.11 -33.32 5.08
N PHE A 756 -5.43 -32.62 4.18
CA PHE A 756 -5.72 -32.67 2.75
C PHE A 756 -5.62 -34.09 2.19
N VAL A 757 -4.54 -34.83 2.49
CA VAL A 757 -4.40 -36.23 2.06
C VAL A 757 -5.43 -37.14 2.72
N GLY A 758 -5.75 -36.92 4.00
CA GLY A 758 -6.80 -37.65 4.71
C GLY A 758 -8.16 -37.50 4.01
N VAL A 759 -8.54 -36.27 3.69
CA VAL A 759 -9.78 -35.97 2.95
C VAL A 759 -9.73 -36.53 1.52
N ALA A 760 -8.59 -36.42 0.82
CA ALA A 760 -8.41 -37.01 -0.51
C ALA A 760 -8.58 -38.53 -0.51
N ALA A 761 -8.05 -39.21 0.51
CA ALA A 761 -8.19 -40.65 0.69
C ALA A 761 -9.65 -41.07 0.92
N LEU A 762 -10.45 -40.27 1.64
CA LEU A 762 -11.87 -40.53 1.88
C LEU A 762 -12.73 -40.48 0.59
N PHE A 763 -12.33 -39.68 -0.42
CA PHE A 763 -13.04 -39.62 -1.70
C PHE A 763 -12.68 -40.74 -2.69
N GLY A 764 -11.75 -41.63 -2.32
CA GLY A 764 -11.40 -42.83 -3.07
C GLY A 764 -10.47 -42.64 -4.27
N GLN A 765 -9.90 -43.75 -4.76
CA GLN A 765 -8.87 -43.77 -5.81
C GLN A 765 -9.31 -43.16 -7.15
N ALA A 766 -10.62 -43.15 -7.44
CA ALA A 766 -11.17 -42.63 -8.70
C ALA A 766 -10.89 -41.13 -8.92
N TYR A 767 -10.60 -40.37 -7.86
CA TYR A 767 -10.39 -38.93 -7.91
C TYR A 767 -8.92 -38.49 -7.83
N GLN A 768 -7.98 -39.45 -7.71
CA GLN A 768 -6.55 -39.19 -7.66
C GLN A 768 -6.04 -38.41 -8.90
N ARG A 769 -6.44 -38.85 -10.09
CA ARG A 769 -6.02 -38.20 -11.34
C ARG A 769 -6.44 -36.72 -11.43
N PRO A 770 -7.72 -36.35 -11.19
CA PRO A 770 -8.13 -34.96 -11.08
C PRO A 770 -7.30 -34.13 -10.10
N VAL A 771 -7.02 -34.65 -8.89
CA VAL A 771 -6.23 -33.95 -7.87
C VAL A 771 -4.80 -33.69 -8.36
N VAL A 772 -4.13 -34.70 -8.93
CA VAL A 772 -2.80 -34.56 -9.51
C VAL A 772 -2.81 -33.52 -10.64
N LEU A 773 -3.85 -33.51 -11.49
CA LEU A 773 -3.95 -32.54 -12.58
C LEU A 773 -4.20 -31.11 -12.08
N ALA A 774 -5.00 -30.93 -11.04
CA ALA A 774 -5.20 -29.61 -10.43
C ALA A 774 -3.89 -29.07 -9.84
N TRP A 775 -3.13 -29.92 -9.15
CA TRP A 775 -1.79 -29.59 -8.65
C TRP A 775 -0.84 -29.18 -9.79
N LEU A 776 -0.71 -30.00 -10.83
CA LEU A 776 0.13 -29.68 -12.00
C LEU A 776 -0.32 -28.41 -12.73
N THR A 777 -1.62 -28.13 -12.76
CA THR A 777 -2.17 -26.91 -13.38
C THR A 777 -1.77 -25.66 -12.62
N GLY A 778 -1.80 -25.70 -11.27
CA GLY A 778 -1.25 -24.64 -10.43
C GLY A 778 0.24 -24.41 -10.72
N GLY A 779 1.02 -25.48 -10.74
CA GLY A 779 2.45 -25.41 -11.08
C GLY A 779 2.70 -24.82 -12.47
N ALA A 780 1.93 -25.23 -13.47
CA ALA A 780 2.05 -24.70 -14.83
C ALA A 780 1.65 -23.21 -14.94
N LEU A 781 0.68 -22.76 -14.15
CA LEU A 781 0.35 -21.32 -14.05
C LEU A 781 1.54 -20.54 -13.49
N ALA A 782 2.17 -21.02 -12.42
CA ALA A 782 3.38 -20.40 -11.89
C ALA A 782 4.55 -20.45 -12.90
N GLY A 783 4.70 -21.54 -13.63
CA GLY A 783 5.70 -21.65 -14.71
C GLY A 783 5.46 -20.65 -15.84
N LEU A 784 4.21 -20.47 -16.27
CA LEU A 784 3.81 -19.49 -17.27
C LEU A 784 4.08 -18.05 -16.80
N VAL A 785 3.69 -17.71 -15.57
CA VAL A 785 3.95 -16.39 -14.97
C VAL A 785 5.46 -16.14 -14.92
N GLY A 786 6.27 -17.14 -14.54
CA GLY A 786 7.72 -17.04 -14.54
C GLY A 786 8.30 -16.82 -15.94
N LEU A 787 7.83 -17.56 -16.95
CA LEU A 787 8.28 -17.39 -18.34
C LEU A 787 7.91 -16.02 -18.90
N LEU A 788 6.72 -15.51 -18.63
CA LEU A 788 6.28 -14.18 -19.06
C LEU A 788 7.03 -13.07 -18.33
N GLN A 789 7.27 -13.24 -17.03
CA GLN A 789 8.08 -12.34 -16.22
C GLN A 789 9.53 -12.31 -16.74
N PHE A 790 10.08 -13.47 -17.11
CA PHE A 790 11.35 -13.55 -17.82
C PHE A 790 11.24 -12.95 -19.23
N GLY A 791 10.08 -12.89 -19.87
CA GLY A 791 9.87 -12.13 -21.10
C GLY A 791 9.85 -10.60 -20.91
N GLY A 792 9.88 -10.10 -19.66
CA GLY A 792 9.69 -8.68 -19.32
C GLY A 792 8.25 -8.30 -18.99
N LEU A 793 7.31 -9.25 -19.01
CA LEU A 793 5.89 -9.02 -18.67
C LEU A 793 5.58 -9.52 -17.25
N ASN A 794 5.51 -8.61 -16.28
CA ASN A 794 5.19 -8.97 -14.90
C ASN A 794 3.67 -9.09 -14.66
N LEU A 795 3.18 -10.31 -14.46
CA LEU A 795 1.77 -10.58 -14.15
C LEU A 795 1.49 -10.78 -12.65
N VAL A 796 2.51 -10.78 -11.79
CA VAL A 796 2.34 -10.94 -10.33
C VAL A 796 1.29 -9.96 -9.75
N PRO A 797 1.25 -8.66 -10.15
CA PRO A 797 0.25 -7.73 -9.63
C PRO A 797 -1.21 -8.10 -9.92
N LEU A 798 -1.47 -8.98 -10.90
CA LEU A 798 -2.83 -9.50 -11.14
C LEU A 798 -3.31 -10.42 -10.02
N PHE A 799 -2.38 -11.09 -9.34
CA PHE A 799 -2.66 -12.06 -8.28
C PHE A 799 -2.65 -11.44 -6.87
N GLY A 800 -1.93 -10.34 -6.65
CA GLY A 800 -1.90 -9.63 -5.36
C GLY A 800 -0.49 -9.21 -4.95
N THR A 801 -0.32 -8.85 -3.67
CA THR A 801 0.96 -8.45 -3.09
C THR A 801 1.63 -9.63 -2.39
N LYS A 802 2.93 -9.83 -2.63
CA LYS A 802 3.70 -10.89 -1.98
C LYS A 802 4.00 -10.52 -0.53
N ALA A 803 3.98 -11.52 0.35
CA ALA A 803 4.37 -11.39 1.75
C ALA A 803 5.91 -11.43 1.96
N GLY A 804 6.71 -10.97 1.00
CA GLY A 804 8.17 -10.99 1.05
C GLY A 804 8.79 -9.79 0.33
N PHE A 805 10.01 -9.41 0.74
CA PHE A 805 10.70 -8.16 0.36
C PHE A 805 11.55 -8.27 -0.92
N GLY A 806 11.40 -9.33 -1.71
CA GLY A 806 12.24 -9.60 -2.87
C GLY A 806 11.65 -9.07 -4.18
N ASP A 807 12.51 -8.51 -5.03
CA ASP A 807 12.14 -8.14 -6.40
C ASP A 807 11.62 -9.35 -7.20
N ASP A 808 10.61 -9.07 -8.00
CA ASP A 808 9.94 -10.02 -8.87
C ASP A 808 10.87 -10.58 -9.96
N SER A 809 11.78 -9.73 -10.45
CA SER A 809 12.78 -10.04 -11.47
C SER A 809 14.00 -9.13 -11.28
N PHE A 810 15.20 -9.71 -11.22
CA PHE A 810 16.44 -8.95 -11.06
C PHE A 810 17.63 -9.66 -11.73
N PHE A 811 18.67 -8.89 -12.05
CA PHE A 811 19.91 -9.39 -12.66
C PHE A 811 20.94 -9.70 -11.57
N VAL A 812 21.50 -10.91 -11.60
CA VAL A 812 22.59 -11.33 -10.70
C VAL A 812 23.55 -12.22 -11.47
N GLU A 813 24.85 -12.01 -11.32
CA GLU A 813 25.90 -12.90 -11.86
C GLU A 813 25.68 -13.21 -13.37
N GLY A 814 25.37 -12.16 -14.14
CA GLY A 814 25.23 -12.21 -15.61
C GLY A 814 23.89 -12.76 -16.14
N VAL A 815 22.93 -13.12 -15.29
CA VAL A 815 21.62 -13.65 -15.72
C VAL A 815 20.45 -12.97 -15.04
N ARG A 816 19.34 -12.82 -15.78
CA ARG A 816 18.05 -12.40 -15.20
C ARG A 816 17.37 -13.58 -14.54
N ARG A 817 16.97 -13.42 -13.29
CA ARG A 817 16.26 -14.44 -12.50
C ARG A 817 14.88 -13.95 -12.17
N VAL A 818 13.93 -14.87 -12.07
CA VAL A 818 12.52 -14.54 -11.83
C VAL A 818 11.93 -15.38 -10.72
N ALA A 819 11.13 -14.75 -9.86
CA ALA A 819 10.52 -15.40 -8.70
C ALA A 819 9.12 -15.96 -8.98
N SER A 820 8.47 -15.54 -10.07
CA SER A 820 7.07 -15.87 -10.41
C SER A 820 6.12 -15.54 -9.24
N LEU A 821 5.22 -16.44 -8.86
CA LEU A 821 4.29 -16.30 -7.74
C LEU A 821 4.95 -16.51 -6.35
N TYR A 822 6.26 -16.76 -6.30
CA TYR A 822 7.01 -17.04 -5.06
C TYR A 822 7.85 -15.84 -4.60
N GLY A 823 8.33 -15.87 -3.35
CA GLY A 823 9.19 -14.81 -2.80
C GLY A 823 10.64 -14.79 -3.30
N HIS A 824 11.12 -15.85 -3.96
CA HIS A 824 12.51 -15.93 -4.44
C HIS A 824 12.64 -16.92 -5.61
N PRO A 825 13.56 -16.72 -6.59
CA PRO A 825 13.73 -17.66 -7.70
C PRO A 825 14.07 -19.10 -7.28
N ASN A 826 14.78 -19.30 -6.16
CA ASN A 826 15.04 -20.68 -5.67
C ASN A 826 13.74 -21.41 -5.29
N ASN A 827 12.75 -20.70 -4.75
CA ASN A 827 11.45 -21.27 -4.40
C ASN A 827 10.71 -21.74 -5.65
N LEU A 828 10.76 -20.94 -6.74
CA LEU A 828 10.25 -21.36 -8.04
C LEU A 828 10.94 -22.63 -8.54
N GLY A 829 12.27 -22.69 -8.48
CA GLY A 829 13.04 -23.88 -8.89
C GLY A 829 12.71 -25.12 -8.06
N LEU A 830 12.55 -24.96 -6.74
CA LEU A 830 12.15 -26.02 -5.81
C LEU A 830 10.78 -26.59 -6.16
N ALA A 831 9.79 -25.71 -6.34
CA ALA A 831 8.42 -26.09 -6.68
C ALA A 831 8.35 -26.77 -8.05
N MET A 832 8.92 -26.14 -9.09
CA MET A 832 8.92 -26.67 -10.46
C MET A 832 9.60 -28.05 -10.55
N GLY A 833 10.62 -28.30 -9.73
CA GLY A 833 11.29 -29.60 -9.61
C GLY A 833 10.36 -30.74 -9.17
N ARG A 834 9.22 -30.44 -8.54
CA ARG A 834 8.21 -31.44 -8.16
C ARG A 834 7.16 -31.66 -9.25
N TYR A 835 6.81 -30.62 -9.99
CA TYR A 835 5.74 -30.68 -11.00
C TYR A 835 6.18 -31.37 -12.30
N TRP A 836 7.32 -30.96 -12.87
CA TRP A 836 7.70 -31.36 -14.23
C TRP A 836 7.89 -32.88 -14.41
N PRO A 837 8.48 -33.65 -13.45
CA PRO A 837 8.71 -35.08 -13.66
C PRO A 837 7.40 -35.87 -13.74
N VAL A 838 6.41 -35.45 -12.95
CA VAL A 838 5.07 -36.05 -12.93
C VAL A 838 4.33 -35.71 -14.23
N ALA A 839 4.39 -34.44 -14.67
CA ALA A 839 3.81 -34.04 -15.96
C ALA A 839 4.46 -34.77 -17.16
N ALA A 840 5.77 -34.97 -17.12
CA ALA A 840 6.52 -35.70 -18.15
C ALA A 840 6.11 -37.18 -18.21
N ALA A 841 5.95 -37.84 -17.05
CA ALA A 841 5.46 -39.20 -16.99
C ALA A 841 4.03 -39.33 -17.56
N LEU A 842 3.13 -38.39 -17.24
CA LEU A 842 1.79 -38.33 -17.81
C LEU A 842 1.80 -38.10 -19.32
N THR A 843 2.73 -37.28 -19.82
CA THR A 843 2.95 -37.08 -21.25
C THR A 843 3.36 -38.38 -21.93
N PHE A 844 4.30 -39.11 -21.33
CA PHE A 844 4.78 -40.39 -21.85
C PHE A 844 3.66 -41.44 -21.98
N VAL A 845 2.87 -41.64 -20.92
CA VAL A 845 1.77 -42.63 -20.97
C VAL A 845 0.67 -42.21 -21.95
N ALA A 846 0.40 -40.91 -22.07
CA ALA A 846 -0.57 -40.39 -23.04
C ALA A 846 -0.10 -40.58 -24.49
N LEU A 847 1.20 -40.36 -24.77
CA LEU A 847 1.79 -40.63 -26.09
C LEU A 847 1.67 -42.11 -26.48
N ARG A 848 1.95 -43.02 -25.53
CA ARG A 848 1.88 -44.47 -25.73
C ARG A 848 0.46 -44.99 -25.90
N GLY A 849 -0.50 -44.44 -25.15
CA GLY A 849 -1.89 -44.93 -25.12
C GLY A 849 -2.86 -44.26 -26.11
N GLY A 850 -2.53 -43.09 -26.67
CA GLY A 850 -3.43 -42.42 -27.61
C GLY A 850 -2.86 -41.30 -28.46
N GLY A 851 -1.53 -41.29 -28.65
CA GLY A 851 -0.84 -40.40 -29.58
C GLY A 851 -0.79 -38.93 -29.17
N VAL A 852 -0.26 -38.10 -30.07
CA VAL A 852 0.03 -36.67 -29.81
C VAL A 852 -1.21 -35.89 -29.35
N ARG A 853 -2.40 -36.19 -29.90
CA ARG A 853 -3.65 -35.52 -29.55
C ARG A 853 -4.08 -35.70 -28.09
N LYS A 854 -3.74 -36.82 -27.44
CA LYS A 854 -4.02 -37.01 -26.01
C LYS A 854 -2.86 -36.54 -25.12
N ALA A 855 -1.66 -36.45 -25.68
CA ALA A 855 -0.45 -36.09 -24.95
C ALA A 855 -0.22 -34.57 -24.82
N TRP A 856 -0.66 -33.77 -25.79
CA TRP A 856 -0.34 -32.34 -25.82
C TRP A 856 -0.70 -31.55 -24.54
N PRO A 857 -1.80 -31.81 -23.80
CA PRO A 857 -2.07 -31.06 -22.58
C PRO A 857 -1.03 -31.34 -21.50
N TYR A 858 -0.63 -32.60 -21.34
CA TYR A 858 0.42 -32.97 -20.39
C TYR A 858 1.79 -32.46 -20.85
N ALA A 859 2.05 -32.46 -22.17
CA ALA A 859 3.27 -31.89 -22.73
C ALA A 859 3.35 -30.39 -22.44
N LEU A 860 2.25 -29.65 -22.57
CA LEU A 860 2.18 -28.24 -22.21
C LEU A 860 2.46 -28.02 -20.72
N LEU A 861 1.85 -28.81 -19.82
CA LEU A 861 2.16 -28.75 -18.38
C LEU A 861 3.65 -29.01 -18.11
N THR A 862 4.23 -29.99 -18.81
CA THR A 862 5.66 -30.31 -18.71
C THR A 862 6.53 -29.14 -19.17
N LEU A 863 6.22 -28.54 -20.33
CA LEU A 863 7.00 -27.43 -20.89
C LEU A 863 6.91 -26.17 -20.02
N LEU A 864 5.74 -25.83 -19.50
CA LEU A 864 5.56 -24.66 -18.64
C LEU A 864 6.28 -24.82 -17.30
N THR A 865 6.16 -25.99 -16.67
CA THR A 865 6.82 -26.26 -15.38
C THR A 865 8.33 -26.39 -15.54
N LEU A 866 8.82 -27.07 -16.59
CA LEU A 866 10.24 -27.14 -16.92
C LEU A 866 10.79 -25.76 -17.30
N GLY A 867 10.05 -24.96 -18.07
CA GLY A 867 10.42 -23.59 -18.42
C GLY A 867 10.56 -22.70 -17.19
N GLY A 868 9.60 -22.77 -16.25
CA GLY A 868 9.68 -22.11 -14.94
C GLY A 868 10.93 -22.51 -14.14
N LEU A 869 11.28 -23.79 -14.15
CA LEU A 869 12.50 -24.29 -13.53
C LEU A 869 13.74 -23.66 -14.18
N LEU A 870 13.79 -23.60 -15.51
CA LEU A 870 14.91 -23.05 -16.25
C LEU A 870 15.12 -21.56 -15.98
N VAL A 871 14.07 -20.74 -16.02
CA VAL A 871 14.18 -19.28 -15.78
C VAL A 871 14.43 -18.91 -14.32
N SER A 872 14.34 -19.86 -13.39
CA SER A 872 14.71 -19.65 -11.98
C SER A 872 16.23 -19.50 -11.76
N PHE A 873 17.04 -20.05 -12.68
CA PHE A 873 18.50 -20.18 -12.54
C PHE A 873 18.94 -20.73 -11.18
N SER A 874 18.17 -21.68 -10.62
CA SER A 874 18.54 -22.39 -9.39
C SER A 874 19.45 -23.58 -9.69
N ARG A 875 20.71 -23.52 -9.25
CA ARG A 875 21.72 -24.60 -9.41
C ARG A 875 21.22 -25.93 -8.82
N GLY A 876 20.65 -25.88 -7.62
CA GLY A 876 20.06 -27.05 -6.96
C GLY A 876 18.88 -27.64 -7.74
N ALA A 877 18.06 -26.80 -8.39
CA ALA A 877 16.96 -27.26 -9.23
C ALA A 877 17.44 -27.99 -10.49
N TYR A 878 18.53 -27.52 -11.10
CA TYR A 878 19.13 -28.19 -12.26
C TYR A 878 19.73 -29.55 -11.89
N LEU A 879 20.40 -29.65 -10.74
CA LEU A 879 20.91 -30.93 -10.24
C LEU A 879 19.77 -31.91 -9.94
N GLY A 880 18.71 -31.44 -9.27
CA GLY A 880 17.50 -32.22 -9.03
C GLY A 880 16.83 -32.67 -10.33
N MET A 881 16.79 -31.80 -11.35
CA MET A 881 16.28 -32.13 -12.68
C MET A 881 17.06 -33.28 -13.32
N LEU A 882 18.40 -33.26 -13.28
CA LEU A 882 19.23 -34.33 -13.83
C LEU A 882 18.92 -35.69 -13.20
N VAL A 883 18.79 -35.75 -11.88
CA VAL A 883 18.45 -37.00 -11.18
C VAL A 883 17.02 -37.45 -11.46
N ALA A 884 16.05 -36.54 -11.47
CA ALA A 884 14.69 -36.86 -11.86
C ALA A 884 14.61 -37.40 -13.30
N SER A 885 15.32 -36.79 -14.25
CA SER A 885 15.45 -37.30 -15.63
C SER A 885 16.05 -38.71 -15.68
N GLY A 886 17.09 -38.97 -14.88
CA GLY A 886 17.72 -40.29 -14.77
C GLY A 886 16.75 -41.35 -14.25
N VAL A 887 16.01 -41.06 -13.17
CA VAL A 887 14.99 -41.97 -12.62
C VAL A 887 13.87 -42.23 -13.64
N LEU A 888 13.36 -41.19 -14.32
CA LEU A 888 12.38 -41.36 -15.40
C LEU A 888 12.92 -42.22 -16.54
N ALA A 889 14.17 -42.02 -16.95
CA ALA A 889 14.79 -42.81 -18.00
C ALA A 889 14.92 -44.28 -17.59
N LEU A 890 15.36 -44.57 -16.35
CA LEU A 890 15.44 -45.94 -15.84
C LEU A 890 14.07 -46.61 -15.74
N ALA A 891 13.05 -45.88 -15.32
CA ALA A 891 11.70 -46.42 -15.13
C ALA A 891 10.90 -46.58 -16.43
N LEU A 892 11.07 -45.67 -17.41
CA LEU A 892 10.21 -45.59 -18.59
C LEU A 892 10.87 -46.11 -19.89
N VAL A 893 12.20 -46.20 -19.95
CA VAL A 893 12.90 -46.71 -21.14
C VAL A 893 12.91 -48.25 -21.14
N PRO A 894 12.45 -48.91 -22.22
CA PRO A 894 12.42 -50.37 -22.32
C PRO A 894 13.78 -51.03 -22.04
N THR A 895 13.80 -52.09 -21.23
CA THR A 895 15.00 -52.86 -20.86
C THR A 895 15.78 -53.44 -22.05
N LYS A 896 15.09 -53.71 -23.18
CA LYS A 896 15.72 -54.15 -24.44
C LYS A 896 16.66 -53.08 -25.04
N LEU A 897 16.32 -51.80 -24.89
CA LEU A 897 17.15 -50.69 -25.37
C LEU A 897 18.39 -50.51 -24.47
N TRP A 898 18.25 -50.71 -23.15
CA TRP A 898 19.38 -50.75 -22.22
C TRP A 898 20.35 -51.90 -22.53
N ARG A 899 19.83 -53.11 -22.78
CA ARG A 899 20.65 -54.28 -23.17
C ARG A 899 21.42 -54.11 -24.48
N THR A 900 20.85 -53.38 -25.44
CA THR A 900 21.49 -53.15 -26.76
C THR A 900 22.45 -51.95 -26.75
N ARG A 901 22.69 -51.31 -25.60
CA ARG A 901 23.49 -50.08 -25.45
C ARG A 901 23.01 -48.89 -26.31
N ARG A 902 21.89 -49.01 -27.03
CA ARG A 902 21.34 -47.96 -27.91
C ARG A 902 20.89 -46.72 -27.14
N VAL A 903 20.61 -46.85 -25.84
CA VAL A 903 20.28 -45.73 -24.93
C VAL A 903 21.52 -44.91 -24.56
N LEU A 904 22.72 -45.50 -24.63
CA LEU A 904 23.97 -44.81 -24.28
C LEU A 904 24.29 -43.68 -25.25
N VAL A 905 23.87 -43.78 -26.52
CA VAL A 905 24.11 -42.74 -27.54
C VAL A 905 23.35 -41.43 -27.23
N PRO A 906 22.02 -41.41 -27.05
CA PRO A 906 21.31 -40.19 -26.67
C PRO A 906 21.71 -39.69 -25.28
N LEU A 907 22.00 -40.58 -24.32
CA LEU A 907 22.52 -40.17 -23.01
C LEU A 907 23.89 -39.51 -23.11
N ALA A 908 24.80 -40.04 -23.93
CA ALA A 908 26.11 -39.44 -24.18
C ALA A 908 26.01 -38.10 -24.93
N MET A 909 25.06 -37.96 -25.85
CA MET A 909 24.78 -36.67 -26.50
C MET A 909 24.24 -35.63 -25.51
N ILE A 910 23.28 -36.00 -24.65
CA ILE A 910 22.74 -35.10 -23.61
C ILE A 910 23.84 -34.72 -22.62
N ALA A 911 24.65 -35.68 -22.18
CA ALA A 911 25.80 -35.43 -21.32
C ALA A 911 26.83 -34.53 -22.01
N GLY A 912 27.13 -34.76 -23.29
CA GLY A 912 28.03 -33.93 -24.09
C GLY A 912 27.54 -32.49 -24.24
N ILE A 913 26.25 -32.28 -24.54
CA ILE A 913 25.63 -30.95 -24.59
C ILE A 913 25.70 -30.26 -23.22
N GLY A 914 25.45 -31.01 -22.13
CA GLY A 914 25.58 -30.50 -20.77
C GLY A 914 27.01 -30.05 -20.45
N VAL A 915 28.03 -30.85 -20.82
CA VAL A 915 29.45 -30.52 -20.64
C VAL A 915 29.83 -29.30 -21.46
N VAL A 916 29.43 -29.22 -22.73
CA VAL A 916 29.66 -28.05 -23.58
C VAL A 916 28.98 -26.81 -23.00
N GLY A 917 27.76 -26.94 -22.47
CA GLY A 917 27.04 -25.84 -21.83
C GLY A 917 27.75 -25.33 -20.56
N VAL A 918 28.29 -26.22 -19.73
CA VAL A 918 29.08 -25.86 -18.53
C VAL A 918 30.40 -25.20 -18.94
N ILE A 919 31.11 -25.74 -19.93
CA ILE A 919 32.35 -25.14 -20.45
C ILE A 919 32.06 -23.74 -21.01
N LEU A 920 31.00 -23.59 -21.81
CA LEU A 920 30.60 -22.31 -22.38
C LEU A 920 30.24 -21.31 -21.28
N ALA A 921 29.56 -21.74 -20.22
CA ALA A 921 29.23 -20.90 -19.09
C ALA A 921 30.46 -20.42 -18.31
N ILE A 922 31.47 -21.28 -18.14
CA ILE A 922 32.75 -20.91 -17.54
C ILE A 922 33.50 -19.91 -18.43
N ILE A 923 33.50 -20.13 -19.77
CA ILE A 923 34.14 -19.23 -20.73
C ILE A 923 33.45 -17.86 -20.79
N LEU A 924 32.12 -17.82 -20.67
CA LEU A 924 31.32 -16.60 -20.70
C LEU A 924 31.21 -15.91 -19.34
N ASP A 925 31.96 -16.36 -18.33
CA ASP A 925 31.96 -15.85 -16.95
C ASP A 925 30.55 -15.76 -16.31
N ILE A 926 29.67 -16.70 -16.67
CA ILE A 926 28.33 -16.78 -16.09
C ILE A 926 28.42 -17.57 -14.78
N GLU A 927 28.79 -16.87 -13.70
CA GLU A 927 29.07 -17.49 -12.39
C GLU A 927 27.92 -18.38 -11.91
N ARG A 928 26.66 -18.04 -12.22
CA ARG A 928 25.46 -18.84 -11.87
C ARG A 928 25.43 -20.24 -12.46
N LEU A 929 26.10 -20.48 -13.57
CA LEU A 929 26.15 -21.78 -14.24
C LEU A 929 27.41 -22.57 -13.86
N ASN A 930 28.31 -22.00 -13.05
CA ASN A 930 29.47 -22.69 -12.49
C ASN A 930 29.08 -23.52 -11.25
N PRO A 931 29.17 -24.87 -11.31
CA PRO A 931 28.84 -25.73 -10.16
C PRO A 931 29.79 -25.56 -8.95
N PHE A 932 30.95 -24.94 -9.15
CA PHE A 932 31.97 -24.71 -8.10
C PHE A 932 32.11 -23.24 -7.65
N GLY A 933 31.18 -22.35 -8.03
CA GLY A 933 31.25 -20.91 -7.71
C GLY A 933 30.96 -20.55 -6.24
N ALA A 934 31.02 -19.25 -5.91
CA ALA A 934 31.05 -18.72 -4.53
C ALA A 934 29.91 -19.21 -3.61
N SER A 935 28.70 -19.40 -4.15
CA SER A 935 27.52 -19.87 -3.37
C SER A 935 27.68 -21.25 -2.71
N SER A 936 28.58 -22.10 -3.22
CA SER A 936 28.87 -23.41 -2.63
C SER A 936 29.70 -23.29 -1.34
N GLY A 937 30.59 -22.29 -1.25
CA GLY A 937 31.41 -22.03 -0.06
C GLY A 937 30.60 -21.50 1.12
N VAL A 938 29.62 -20.63 0.84
CA VAL A 938 28.67 -20.09 1.83
C VAL A 938 27.90 -21.21 2.52
N ARG A 939 27.36 -22.17 1.76
CA ARG A 939 26.54 -23.28 2.30
C ARG A 939 27.30 -24.17 3.27
N VAL A 940 28.59 -24.42 3.01
CA VAL A 940 29.43 -25.22 3.92
C VAL A 940 29.54 -24.55 5.29
N GLN A 941 29.69 -23.22 5.33
CA GLN A 941 29.77 -22.49 6.60
C GLN A 941 28.43 -22.49 7.35
N THR A 942 27.31 -22.36 6.63
CA THR A 942 25.98 -22.52 7.22
C THR A 942 25.77 -23.93 7.80
N TRP A 943 26.27 -24.98 7.12
CA TRP A 943 26.19 -26.36 7.61
C TRP A 943 27.00 -26.59 8.87
N LEU A 944 28.21 -26.02 8.95
CA LEU A 944 29.04 -26.09 10.15
C LEU A 944 28.36 -25.40 11.34
N SER A 945 27.75 -24.24 11.11
CA SER A 945 26.96 -23.51 12.11
C SER A 945 25.76 -24.35 12.58
N ALA A 946 25.05 -25.00 11.66
CA ALA A 946 23.94 -25.90 11.95
C ALA A 946 24.36 -27.16 12.71
N LEU A 947 25.53 -27.72 12.41
CA LEU A 947 26.11 -28.84 13.15
C LEU A 947 26.49 -28.44 14.59
N ALA A 948 27.03 -27.23 14.77
CA ALA A 948 27.30 -26.68 16.10
C ALA A 948 26.00 -26.52 16.91
N MET A 949 24.94 -25.97 16.30
CA MET A 949 23.62 -25.91 16.91
C MET A 949 23.09 -27.30 17.29
N TRP A 950 23.23 -28.30 16.42
CA TRP A 950 22.73 -29.64 16.72
C TRP A 950 23.54 -30.34 17.82
N ARG A 951 24.86 -30.09 17.89
CA ARG A 951 25.70 -30.56 18.99
C ARG A 951 25.23 -29.99 20.33
N ASP A 952 24.89 -28.71 20.36
CA ASP A 952 24.48 -28.01 21.58
C ASP A 952 23.00 -28.31 21.92
N HIS A 953 22.19 -28.69 20.93
CA HIS A 953 20.78 -29.08 21.06
C HIS A 953 20.49 -30.45 20.42
N PRO A 954 20.92 -31.57 21.04
CA PRO A 954 20.86 -32.90 20.43
C PRO A 954 19.43 -33.43 20.20
N LEU A 955 18.44 -32.92 20.94
CA LEU A 955 17.02 -33.25 20.77
C LEU A 955 16.31 -32.37 19.72
N GLY A 956 17.03 -31.42 19.11
CA GLY A 956 16.51 -30.36 18.25
C GLY A 956 16.30 -29.04 19.00
N ILE A 957 16.19 -27.96 18.24
CA ILE A 957 15.84 -26.61 18.68
C ILE A 957 14.34 -26.31 18.54
N GLY A 958 13.61 -27.09 17.74
CA GLY A 958 12.16 -26.96 17.54
C GLY A 958 11.75 -26.30 16.23
N LEU A 959 10.46 -26.37 15.93
CA LEU A 959 9.86 -25.79 14.70
C LEU A 959 10.03 -24.26 14.68
N ASP A 960 10.40 -23.72 13.53
CA ASP A 960 10.55 -22.27 13.25
C ASP A 960 11.55 -21.53 14.17
N GLN A 961 12.56 -22.24 14.73
CA GLN A 961 13.54 -21.62 15.66
C GLN A 961 14.89 -21.28 15.03
N PHE A 962 15.23 -21.81 13.84
CA PHE A 962 16.56 -21.67 13.26
C PHE A 962 16.98 -20.21 13.05
N GLY A 963 16.16 -19.41 12.33
CA GLY A 963 16.52 -18.01 12.03
C GLY A 963 16.68 -17.13 13.27
N ARG A 964 16.07 -17.50 14.40
CA ARG A 964 16.23 -16.81 15.69
C ARG A 964 17.58 -17.12 16.34
N LEU A 965 17.98 -18.40 16.34
CA LEU A 965 19.20 -18.85 17.01
C LEU A 965 20.44 -18.70 16.12
N TYR A 966 20.28 -18.73 14.79
CA TYR A 966 21.36 -18.70 13.82
C TYR A 966 22.38 -17.55 14.02
N PRO A 967 21.98 -16.30 14.33
CA PRO A 967 22.94 -15.21 14.55
C PRO A 967 23.96 -15.49 15.66
N ALA A 968 23.62 -16.31 16.66
CA ALA A 968 24.55 -16.68 17.72
C ALA A 968 25.57 -17.77 17.30
N TYR A 969 25.31 -18.48 16.21
CA TYR A 969 26.11 -19.58 15.69
C TYR A 969 26.76 -19.27 14.34
N ILE A 970 26.46 -18.12 13.74
CA ILE A 970 26.92 -17.75 12.40
C ILE A 970 28.44 -17.69 12.34
N ASN A 971 29.02 -18.23 11.26
CA ASN A 971 30.45 -18.06 11.01
C ASN A 971 30.76 -16.56 10.80
N PRO A 972 31.80 -15.99 11.44
CA PRO A 972 32.19 -14.59 11.27
C PRO A 972 32.32 -14.15 9.79
N THR A 973 32.74 -15.04 8.89
CA THR A 973 32.86 -14.73 7.45
C THR A 973 31.52 -14.48 6.76
N LEU A 974 30.39 -14.84 7.38
CA LEU A 974 29.04 -14.66 6.86
C LEU A 974 28.25 -13.57 7.59
N ALA A 975 28.77 -13.05 8.71
CA ALA A 975 28.06 -12.09 9.58
C ALA A 975 27.71 -10.78 8.88
N GLU A 976 28.55 -10.33 7.93
CA GLU A 976 28.34 -9.11 7.15
C GLU A 976 27.61 -9.36 5.81
N THR A 977 27.07 -10.57 5.61
CA THR A 977 26.37 -10.94 4.36
C THR A 977 24.86 -11.11 4.61
N ASN A 978 24.08 -11.17 3.53
CA ASN A 978 22.64 -11.45 3.61
C ASN A 978 22.30 -12.80 4.28
N GLU A 979 23.27 -13.69 4.45
CA GLU A 979 23.08 -14.97 5.14
C GLU A 979 22.77 -14.82 6.63
N ILE A 980 23.03 -13.66 7.25
CA ILE A 980 22.62 -13.39 8.64
C ILE A 980 21.11 -13.60 8.86
N ASN A 981 20.32 -13.38 7.81
CA ASN A 981 18.86 -13.53 7.82
C ASN A 981 18.38 -14.90 7.34
N THR A 982 19.27 -15.89 7.18
CA THR A 982 18.85 -17.22 6.69
C THR A 982 17.99 -17.96 7.70
N ALA A 983 16.88 -18.53 7.23
CA ALA A 983 15.87 -19.16 8.08
C ALA A 983 16.05 -20.69 8.22
N HIS A 984 17.06 -21.28 7.57
CA HIS A 984 17.28 -22.73 7.58
C HIS A 984 18.70 -23.10 7.13
N PRO A 985 19.18 -24.34 7.41
CA PRO A 985 20.57 -24.72 7.14
C PRO A 985 20.87 -25.14 5.70
N HIS A 986 19.95 -24.97 4.74
CA HIS A 986 20.12 -25.46 3.35
C HIS A 986 20.54 -26.94 3.23
N ASN A 987 20.12 -27.80 4.17
CA ASN A 987 20.38 -29.24 4.15
C ASN A 987 19.28 -29.99 4.89
N LEU A 988 18.53 -30.85 4.17
CA LEU A 988 17.39 -31.59 4.71
C LEU A 988 17.69 -32.37 5.99
N LEU A 989 18.86 -33.03 6.11
CA LEU A 989 19.14 -33.82 7.31
C LEU A 989 19.34 -32.92 8.53
N LEU A 990 20.10 -31.83 8.37
CA LEU A 990 20.31 -30.85 9.43
C LEU A 990 19.00 -30.11 9.76
N ASP A 991 18.19 -29.79 8.75
CA ASP A 991 16.91 -29.11 8.93
C ASP A 991 15.93 -29.99 9.73
N LEU A 992 15.80 -31.29 9.39
CA LEU A 992 14.99 -32.24 10.15
C LEU A 992 15.53 -32.45 11.58
N ALA A 993 16.85 -32.59 11.74
CA ALA A 993 17.50 -32.80 13.04
C ALA A 993 17.27 -31.61 13.97
N LEU A 994 17.42 -30.39 13.47
CA LEU A 994 17.23 -29.17 14.25
C LEU A 994 15.75 -28.93 14.57
N ARG A 995 14.85 -29.15 13.61
CA ARG A 995 13.41 -28.85 13.82
C ARG A 995 12.65 -29.88 14.65
N MET A 996 12.98 -31.17 14.51
CA MET A 996 12.22 -32.27 15.12
C MET A 996 13.10 -33.30 15.86
N GLY A 997 14.41 -33.07 15.93
CA GLY A 997 15.33 -33.97 16.62
C GLY A 997 15.53 -35.33 15.94
N PRO A 998 16.13 -36.29 16.67
CA PRO A 998 16.31 -37.66 16.20
C PRO A 998 14.98 -38.35 15.84
N LEU A 999 13.88 -37.99 16.53
CA LEU A 999 12.54 -38.50 16.22
C LEU A 999 12.11 -38.12 14.81
N GLY A 1000 12.34 -36.87 14.40
CA GLY A 1000 12.05 -36.39 13.04
C GLY A 1000 12.86 -37.14 11.98
N LEU A 1001 14.17 -37.32 12.19
CA LEU A 1001 15.04 -38.06 11.28
C LEU A 1001 14.59 -39.51 11.09
N LEU A 1002 14.29 -40.22 12.18
CA LEU A 1002 13.84 -41.61 12.13
C LEU A 1002 12.47 -41.74 11.46
N ALA A 1003 11.52 -40.86 11.80
CA ALA A 1003 10.18 -40.87 11.24
C ALA A 1003 10.19 -40.58 9.73
N PHE A 1004 10.87 -39.52 9.28
CA PHE A 1004 11.01 -39.21 7.87
C PHE A 1004 11.82 -40.27 7.12
N GLY A 1005 12.90 -40.77 7.70
CA GLY A 1005 13.72 -41.83 7.11
C GLY A 1005 12.92 -43.11 6.87
N TRP A 1006 12.11 -43.52 7.86
CA TRP A 1006 11.23 -44.68 7.71
C TRP A 1006 10.12 -44.43 6.68
N LEU A 1007 9.51 -43.25 6.66
CA LEU A 1007 8.51 -42.89 5.66
C LEU A 1007 9.09 -42.96 4.23
N LEU A 1008 10.27 -42.36 4.02
CA LEU A 1008 10.98 -42.37 2.73
C LEU A 1008 11.39 -43.79 2.32
N PHE A 1009 11.86 -44.61 3.27
CA PHE A 1009 12.17 -46.01 3.00
C PHE A 1009 10.93 -46.80 2.55
N ASN A 1010 9.79 -46.62 3.22
CA ASN A 1010 8.53 -47.27 2.82
C ASN A 1010 8.06 -46.82 1.44
N PHE A 1011 8.14 -45.51 1.16
CA PHE A 1011 7.83 -44.95 -0.15
C PHE A 1011 8.73 -45.57 -1.23
N ALA A 1012 10.05 -45.60 -1.02
CA ALA A 1012 10.99 -46.16 -1.99
C ALA A 1012 10.78 -47.67 -2.22
N ARG A 1013 10.54 -48.42 -1.14
CA ARG A 1013 10.25 -49.85 -1.18
C ARG A 1013 8.95 -50.13 -1.94
N GLY A 1014 7.90 -49.37 -1.68
CA GLY A 1014 6.60 -49.53 -2.34
C GLY A 1014 6.66 -49.14 -3.82
N ALA A 1015 7.29 -48.01 -4.15
CA ALA A 1015 7.56 -47.61 -5.53
C ALA A 1015 8.37 -48.68 -6.29
N TRP A 1016 9.43 -49.22 -5.68
CA TRP A 1016 10.21 -50.32 -6.26
C TRP A 1016 9.34 -51.56 -6.50
N GLN A 1017 8.51 -51.95 -5.53
CA GLN A 1017 7.60 -53.09 -5.67
C GLN A 1017 6.62 -52.89 -6.84
N THR A 1018 6.01 -51.71 -6.97
CA THR A 1018 5.08 -51.40 -8.06
C THR A 1018 5.78 -51.40 -9.42
N LEU A 1019 6.98 -50.81 -9.53
CA LEU A 1019 7.75 -50.76 -10.76
C LEU A 1019 8.37 -52.13 -11.14
N ALA A 1020 8.81 -52.91 -10.16
CA ALA A 1020 9.42 -54.23 -10.38
C ALA A 1020 8.37 -55.30 -10.73
N ARG A 1021 7.22 -55.33 -10.06
CA ARG A 1021 6.12 -56.28 -10.33
C ARG A 1021 5.52 -56.11 -11.73
N THR A 1022 5.56 -54.90 -12.26
CA THR A 1022 4.89 -54.56 -13.54
C THR A 1022 5.76 -54.78 -14.77
N GLY A 1023 7.08 -54.95 -14.60
CA GLY A 1023 8.05 -55.22 -15.66
C GLY A 1023 8.13 -54.08 -16.69
N ALA A 1024 9.23 -53.34 -16.71
CA ALA A 1024 9.48 -52.14 -17.53
C ALA A 1024 9.21 -52.25 -19.05
N ALA A 1025 8.95 -53.44 -19.60
CA ALA A 1025 8.64 -53.65 -21.02
C ALA A 1025 7.22 -54.19 -21.31
N ARG A 1026 6.44 -54.67 -20.33
CA ARG A 1026 5.17 -55.36 -20.64
C ARG A 1026 3.94 -54.44 -20.73
N HIS A 1027 3.95 -53.26 -20.09
CA HIS A 1027 2.77 -52.37 -20.07
C HIS A 1027 3.09 -50.86 -20.03
N ALA A 1028 3.94 -50.34 -20.94
CA ALA A 1028 4.23 -48.90 -21.06
C ALA A 1028 3.00 -47.99 -21.36
N GLY A 1029 1.78 -48.53 -21.36
CA GLY A 1029 0.50 -47.81 -21.43
C GLY A 1029 -0.32 -47.81 -20.13
N ALA A 1030 0.15 -48.44 -19.03
CA ALA A 1030 -0.57 -48.48 -17.77
C ALA A 1030 -0.35 -47.20 -16.95
N TYR A 1031 -1.44 -46.50 -16.61
CA TYR A 1031 -1.42 -45.21 -15.92
C TYR A 1031 -0.71 -45.25 -14.55
N GLY A 1032 -1.05 -46.23 -13.70
CA GLY A 1032 -0.55 -46.30 -12.31
C GLY A 1032 0.97 -46.40 -12.20
N PRO A 1033 1.64 -47.40 -12.82
CA PRO A 1033 3.09 -47.54 -12.73
C PRO A 1033 3.86 -46.34 -13.30
N VAL A 1034 3.36 -45.73 -14.38
CA VAL A 1034 3.98 -44.53 -14.96
C VAL A 1034 3.82 -43.32 -14.03
N LEU A 1035 2.66 -43.17 -13.39
CA LEU A 1035 2.45 -42.12 -12.40
C LEU A 1035 3.39 -42.32 -11.18
N VAL A 1036 3.55 -43.56 -10.69
CA VAL A 1036 4.50 -43.91 -9.63
C VAL A 1036 5.95 -43.58 -10.04
N ALA A 1037 6.34 -43.85 -11.29
CA ALA A 1037 7.64 -43.43 -11.82
C ALA A 1037 7.82 -41.90 -11.80
N GLY A 1038 6.78 -41.16 -12.17
CA GLY A 1038 6.76 -39.69 -12.12
C GLY A 1038 6.97 -39.13 -10.71
N VAL A 1039 6.18 -39.60 -9.73
CA VAL A 1039 6.32 -39.13 -8.34
C VAL A 1039 7.63 -39.62 -7.70
N SER A 1040 8.15 -40.79 -8.09
CA SER A 1040 9.46 -41.28 -7.64
C SER A 1040 10.60 -40.40 -8.17
N ALA A 1041 10.52 -39.97 -9.42
CA ALA A 1041 11.48 -39.04 -10.01
C ALA A 1041 11.43 -37.66 -9.34
N ALA A 1042 10.23 -37.12 -9.09
CA ALA A 1042 10.05 -35.87 -8.36
C ALA A 1042 10.52 -35.95 -6.90
N MET A 1043 10.32 -37.09 -6.24
CA MET A 1043 10.84 -37.34 -4.89
C MET A 1043 12.37 -37.40 -4.90
N ALA A 1044 12.98 -38.17 -5.79
CA ALA A 1044 14.44 -38.33 -5.89
C ALA A 1044 15.15 -37.02 -6.25
N GLY A 1045 14.68 -36.32 -7.29
CA GLY A 1045 15.23 -35.02 -7.68
C GLY A 1045 15.08 -33.98 -6.58
N GLY A 1046 13.95 -33.99 -5.88
CA GLY A 1046 13.74 -33.08 -4.77
C GLY A 1046 14.56 -33.42 -3.53
N LEU A 1047 14.79 -34.70 -3.20
CA LEU A 1047 15.67 -35.10 -2.09
C LEU A 1047 17.10 -34.59 -2.33
N LEU A 1048 17.58 -34.68 -3.58
CA LEU A 1048 18.89 -34.16 -3.95
C LEU A 1048 18.95 -32.64 -3.89
N HIS A 1049 17.93 -31.94 -4.41
CA HIS A 1049 17.84 -30.49 -4.27
C HIS A 1049 17.81 -30.07 -2.79
N GLY A 1050 17.06 -30.82 -1.96
CA GLY A 1050 16.97 -30.63 -0.52
C GLY A 1050 18.27 -30.88 0.25
N MET A 1051 19.29 -31.52 -0.33
CA MET A 1051 20.62 -31.61 0.30
C MET A 1051 21.35 -30.27 0.27
N VAL A 1052 20.95 -29.36 -0.61
CA VAL A 1052 21.56 -28.05 -0.79
C VAL A 1052 20.55 -26.91 -0.62
N ASP A 1053 19.28 -27.18 -0.36
CA ASP A 1053 18.26 -26.13 -0.17
C ASP A 1053 17.08 -26.69 0.65
N GLN A 1054 15.95 -25.99 0.70
CA GLN A 1054 14.72 -26.49 1.33
C GLN A 1054 14.19 -27.76 0.64
N PHE A 1055 13.72 -28.74 1.41
CA PHE A 1055 13.03 -29.92 0.87
C PHE A 1055 11.53 -29.91 1.13
N TYR A 1056 11.13 -29.47 2.32
CA TYR A 1056 9.80 -29.72 2.89
C TYR A 1056 9.16 -28.52 3.57
N PHE A 1057 9.91 -27.63 4.24
CA PHE A 1057 9.38 -26.58 5.11
C PHE A 1057 8.90 -25.33 4.34
N TRP A 1058 8.20 -25.56 3.23
CA TRP A 1058 7.36 -24.60 2.54
C TRP A 1058 5.99 -25.23 2.27
N PRO A 1059 4.87 -24.51 2.37
CA PRO A 1059 3.54 -25.10 2.25
C PRO A 1059 3.36 -25.90 0.95
N ASP A 1060 3.73 -25.33 -0.20
CA ASP A 1060 3.61 -26.00 -1.49
C ASP A 1060 4.44 -27.31 -1.57
N LEU A 1061 5.66 -27.30 -1.02
CA LEU A 1061 6.54 -28.47 -0.95
C LEU A 1061 5.99 -29.54 -0.02
N ALA A 1062 5.45 -29.16 1.14
CA ALA A 1062 4.83 -30.08 2.10
C ALA A 1062 3.58 -30.76 1.50
N PHE A 1063 2.68 -29.98 0.88
CA PHE A 1063 1.52 -30.52 0.18
C PHE A 1063 1.93 -31.44 -0.99
N ALA A 1064 2.95 -31.06 -1.78
CA ALA A 1064 3.48 -31.90 -2.84
C ALA A 1064 4.04 -33.21 -2.31
N PHE A 1065 4.81 -33.17 -1.21
CA PHE A 1065 5.38 -34.35 -0.57
C PHE A 1065 4.29 -35.36 -0.17
N TRP A 1066 3.29 -34.90 0.57
CA TRP A 1066 2.20 -35.76 1.03
C TRP A 1066 1.33 -36.27 -0.12
N LEU A 1067 1.10 -35.46 -1.16
CA LEU A 1067 0.42 -35.89 -2.38
C LEU A 1067 1.18 -37.03 -3.08
N MET A 1068 2.51 -36.93 -3.18
CA MET A 1068 3.35 -38.00 -3.76
C MET A 1068 3.28 -39.29 -2.94
N VAL A 1069 3.35 -39.19 -1.61
CA VAL A 1069 3.20 -40.34 -0.69
C VAL A 1069 1.84 -41.01 -0.87
N TRP A 1070 0.76 -40.23 -0.97
CA TRP A 1070 -0.58 -40.76 -1.24
C TRP A 1070 -0.68 -41.45 -2.59
N VAL A 1071 -0.07 -40.87 -3.63
CA VAL A 1071 -0.09 -41.44 -4.98
C VAL A 1071 0.60 -42.79 -5.05
N GLU A 1072 1.75 -42.93 -4.40
CA GLU A 1072 2.48 -44.21 -4.31
C GLU A 1072 1.64 -45.27 -3.57
N TYR A 1073 1.09 -44.92 -2.40
CA TYR A 1073 0.30 -45.84 -1.60
C TYR A 1073 -0.91 -46.42 -2.34
N VAL A 1074 -1.62 -45.59 -3.11
CA VAL A 1074 -2.79 -46.02 -3.89
C VAL A 1074 -2.45 -47.10 -4.93
N HIS A 1075 -1.20 -47.18 -5.37
CA HIS A 1075 -0.73 -48.10 -6.42
C HIS A 1075 0.21 -49.21 -5.91
N ARG A 1076 0.37 -49.33 -4.59
CA ARG A 1076 1.13 -50.39 -3.93
C ARG A 1076 0.28 -51.64 -3.73
#